data_AF-A0A955XN04-F1
#
_entry.id   AF-A0A955XN04-F1
#
_cell.length_a   1.000
_cell.length_b   1.000
_cell.length_c   1.000
_cell.angle_alpha   90.00
_cell.angle_beta   90.00
_cell.angle_gamma   90.00
#
_symmetry.space_group_name_H-M   'P 1'
#
loop_
_entity.id
_entity.type
_entity.pdbx_description
1 polymer ?
#
loop_
_entity_poly.entity_id
_entity_poly.type
_entity_poly.pdbx_seq_one_letter_code
_entity_poly.pdbx_strand_id
1 'polypeptide(L)'
;TDGDGLGDACDGDDDGDGVIDVADDCPLVPGADQQNIDGQPDGGDACDGDDDDDGVADANDNCPLIPNADQRNSDQAADGGDACDDDDDDDNRPDATDNCPRTANPGQQDADGDGLGDACDADADGDGVGDVEDNCPNDANPTQLDTDGDGDGDACDADDDGDTRADVIDNCPKVRNLDQSDLDDDGAGDACDPDDDGDGVVDVDDVCPRIANANQRNSDGQPDGGDACDDDDDDDGVLDGADDCPLVADAAQVDTDGDGNGDACDDDDDGDGVPDVRDRCPKVADPNQLDTDGDGRGDACDDDDDGDGVEDARDTCPLMANLDQRDTDGDGRGDACDDDDDDDGIPDVDDVCPWAIDPDQANSDGRRDGGDACDDDDDNDGVPDVTDDCRTVADALQIDTDGDGLGDACDDDDDDDGVPDAADNCPLTGPARQADADGDGRGDVCDSDNDADGVPDADDNCPLTGPASQADLDGDGLGDVCDGDDDGDGIPDAADNCPRTAPADQTDTDGDGQGDVCDPDDDNDRVLDGADNCPRAVGRGGSQLDLDRDGVGDVCDDDDDGDGVADGVDRCPRVADPAQLDTDGDGLGDACDDDDDDDGIADAADDCPFVADPIQRDTDGDGLGDLCDDDDDEDGVPDVIDDCPDVAATQGDLDGDGLGDACDPDDDGDGILDGADRCPRVADPRQLDTDGDGIGNACDDDDDGDGLLDVVEDRNGNGRVDPGETDPADADTDGDGFDDRTEVLGARSAASADGDGDGLLDNEEDVDGDGQVGPGETDPADADSDGGGEPDGSEVRNGRNPLNPDDDRRDFVDSDGDGLADWEEDVNRNGRRDEDETDPFDPDTDGDGLDDGVEVVGPTNPLNPDTDGDDLPDGIEDRNHNRTFDPDETNPRDPDTDEDRLLDGLEDRNRDGIYQADETDPRRPDTDRDGLSDGREDANRNGRVDIGETDPRRADTDGDGLLDAEEDRDQDGTVDVGETDPR
;
A
#
# COMPACT_ATOMS: atom_id res chain seq x y z
N THR A 1 104.21 40.46 40.83
CA THR A 1 103.78 41.85 41.02
C THR A 1 104.06 42.71 39.81
N ASP A 2 102.97 43.23 39.24
CA ASP A 2 102.67 44.59 38.70
C ASP A 2 103.80 45.54 38.20
N GLY A 3 105.06 45.27 38.53
CA GLY A 3 106.24 46.01 38.10
C GLY A 3 106.75 47.06 39.09
N ASP A 4 106.21 47.13 40.31
CA ASP A 4 106.57 48.15 41.31
C ASP A 4 107.93 47.88 42.03
N GLY A 5 108.38 46.62 42.03
CA GLY A 5 109.65 46.16 42.61
C GLY A 5 109.59 45.67 44.06
N LEU A 6 108.40 45.54 44.67
CA LEU A 6 108.12 44.73 45.85
C LEU A 6 107.67 43.34 45.38
N GLY A 7 107.87 42.29 46.20
CA GLY A 7 107.44 40.94 45.83
C GLY A 7 106.12 40.63 46.53
N ASP A 8 105.22 39.88 45.86
CA ASP A 8 103.81 39.61 46.23
C ASP A 8 103.58 39.42 47.74
N ALA A 9 104.46 38.72 48.46
CA ALA A 9 104.34 38.54 49.92
C ALA A 9 104.54 39.82 50.78
N CYS A 10 104.78 40.98 50.19
CA CYS A 10 105.02 42.28 50.83
C CYS A 10 104.33 43.45 50.12
N ASP A 11 103.59 43.19 49.04
CA ASP A 11 102.66 44.16 48.47
C ASP A 11 101.32 44.10 49.23
N GLY A 12 100.49 45.12 49.12
CA GLY A 12 99.17 45.14 49.77
C GLY A 12 98.04 45.53 48.83
N ASP A 13 98.32 45.48 47.53
CA ASP A 13 97.50 45.76 46.36
C ASP A 13 98.19 44.99 45.22
N ASP A 14 97.97 43.66 45.21
CA ASP A 14 98.75 42.69 44.43
C ASP A 14 98.52 42.81 42.91
N ASP A 15 97.39 43.39 42.49
CA ASP A 15 97.01 43.57 41.09
C ASP A 15 97.14 45.02 40.57
N GLY A 16 97.32 45.99 41.47
CA GLY A 16 97.70 47.36 41.17
C GLY A 16 96.55 48.26 40.71
N ASP A 17 95.30 47.93 41.05
CA ASP A 17 94.12 48.72 40.66
C ASP A 17 93.82 49.91 41.60
N GLY A 18 94.47 49.95 42.77
CA GLY A 18 94.33 51.00 43.77
C GLY A 18 93.41 50.69 44.96
N VAL A 19 92.84 49.48 45.04
CA VAL A 19 92.19 48.89 46.22
C VAL A 19 93.22 48.00 46.93
N ILE A 20 93.18 47.92 48.26
CA ILE A 20 94.14 47.09 49.00
C ILE A 20 93.57 45.69 49.19
N ASP A 21 94.38 44.63 49.08
CA ASP A 21 93.93 43.20 49.05
C ASP A 21 92.95 42.79 50.17
N VAL A 22 92.97 43.47 51.31
CA VAL A 22 92.10 43.18 52.47
C VAL A 22 90.71 43.81 52.39
N ALA A 23 90.52 44.70 51.42
CA ALA A 23 89.28 45.41 51.12
C ALA A 23 88.92 45.29 49.64
N ASP A 24 89.64 44.43 48.92
CA ASP A 24 89.45 44.08 47.52
C ASP A 24 88.68 42.76 47.45
N ASP A 25 87.55 42.75 46.75
CA ASP A 25 86.77 41.54 46.50
C ASP A 25 87.34 40.69 45.35
N CYS A 26 88.26 41.25 44.56
CA CYS A 26 89.02 40.55 43.53
C CYS A 26 90.54 40.80 43.60
N PRO A 27 91.25 40.43 44.71
CA PRO A 27 92.63 40.87 45.02
C PRO A 27 93.76 40.51 44.03
N LEU A 28 93.44 39.81 42.94
CA LEU A 28 94.40 39.33 41.95
C LEU A 28 93.97 39.71 40.51
N VAL A 29 92.83 40.38 40.34
CA VAL A 29 92.24 40.73 39.05
C VAL A 29 91.97 42.24 39.04
N PRO A 30 92.74 43.04 38.27
CA PRO A 30 92.68 44.49 38.39
C PRO A 30 91.28 45.05 38.07
N GLY A 31 90.61 45.69 39.04
CA GLY A 31 89.26 46.24 38.90
C GLY A 31 88.85 47.11 40.10
N ALA A 32 88.89 48.44 39.96
CA ALA A 32 88.58 49.35 41.08
C ALA A 32 87.09 49.40 41.49
N ASP A 33 86.24 48.61 40.83
CA ASP A 33 84.84 48.42 41.20
C ASP A 33 84.76 47.18 42.11
N GLN A 34 83.86 47.25 43.09
CA GLN A 34 83.79 46.30 44.19
C GLN A 34 82.33 45.85 44.36
N GLN A 35 81.71 45.60 43.20
CA GLN A 35 80.35 45.10 43.11
C GLN A 35 80.38 43.58 43.21
N ASN A 36 79.32 43.07 43.82
CA ASN A 36 79.05 41.67 44.03
C ASN A 36 77.51 41.61 44.01
N ILE A 37 76.95 41.41 42.83
CA ILE A 37 75.52 41.52 42.54
C ILE A 37 74.75 40.36 43.18
N ASP A 38 75.27 39.14 43.04
CA ASP A 38 74.67 37.90 43.53
C ASP A 38 74.86 37.65 45.05
N GLY A 39 75.80 38.36 45.68
CA GLY A 39 76.17 38.20 47.08
C GLY A 39 77.03 36.97 47.40
N GLN A 40 77.57 36.27 46.40
CA GLN A 40 78.25 34.99 46.60
C GLN A 40 79.69 35.16 47.16
N PRO A 41 80.23 34.13 47.85
CA PRO A 41 81.51 34.22 48.57
C PRO A 41 82.78 33.93 47.73
N ASP A 42 82.65 33.85 46.42
CA ASP A 42 83.65 33.58 45.36
C ASP A 42 84.46 34.80 44.92
N GLY A 43 83.91 36.01 45.02
CA GLY A 43 84.62 37.23 44.61
C GLY A 43 83.70 38.43 44.49
N GLY A 44 84.14 39.49 43.80
CA GLY A 44 83.25 40.47 43.21
C GLY A 44 83.07 40.17 41.71
N ASP A 45 82.11 40.84 41.06
CA ASP A 45 81.70 40.63 39.66
C ASP A 45 82.92 40.57 38.70
N ALA A 46 83.94 41.42 38.93
CA ALA A 46 85.15 41.48 38.10
C ALA A 46 85.98 40.17 38.06
N CYS A 47 85.79 39.26 39.02
CA CYS A 47 86.43 37.96 39.09
C CYS A 47 85.45 36.79 39.25
N ASP A 48 84.15 37.08 39.22
CA ASP A 48 83.11 36.10 38.92
C ASP A 48 83.02 35.87 37.40
N GLY A 49 82.35 34.81 36.98
CA GLY A 49 82.06 34.57 35.57
C GLY A 49 80.59 34.30 35.30
N ASP A 50 79.74 34.57 36.28
CA ASP A 50 78.28 34.45 36.34
C ASP A 50 77.83 35.45 37.42
N ASP A 51 77.81 36.73 37.04
CA ASP A 51 77.69 37.89 37.96
C ASP A 51 76.35 37.92 38.72
N ASP A 52 75.34 37.18 38.26
CA ASP A 52 74.00 37.17 38.83
C ASP A 52 73.53 35.79 39.38
N ASP A 53 74.36 34.76 39.29
CA ASP A 53 74.17 33.40 39.82
C ASP A 53 72.88 32.72 39.32
N ASP A 54 72.52 32.96 38.06
CA ASP A 54 71.40 32.29 37.41
C ASP A 54 71.78 30.94 36.77
N GLY A 55 73.09 30.67 36.66
CA GLY A 55 73.67 29.46 36.09
C GLY A 55 74.14 29.60 34.64
N VAL A 56 74.05 30.79 34.04
CA VAL A 56 74.53 31.14 32.71
C VAL A 56 75.69 32.11 32.83
N ALA A 57 76.89 31.67 32.39
CA ALA A 57 78.07 32.51 32.45
C ALA A 57 77.93 33.78 31.58
N ASP A 58 78.37 34.95 32.07
CA ASP A 58 78.18 36.30 31.47
C ASP A 58 78.50 36.39 29.97
N ALA A 59 79.45 35.60 29.50
CA ALA A 59 79.85 35.58 28.09
C ALA A 59 78.79 35.02 27.14
N ASN A 60 77.82 34.26 27.67
CA ASN A 60 76.69 33.69 26.94
C ASN A 60 75.35 34.14 27.52
N ASP A 61 75.37 35.02 28.51
CA ASP A 61 74.18 35.56 29.14
C ASP A 61 73.69 36.79 28.37
N ASN A 62 72.42 36.78 27.96
CA ASN A 62 71.78 37.92 27.31
C ASN A 62 71.25 38.96 28.31
N CYS A 63 71.25 38.68 29.62
CA CYS A 63 71.10 39.66 30.68
C CYS A 63 72.12 39.45 31.83
N PRO A 64 73.43 39.70 31.60
CA PRO A 64 74.53 39.35 32.54
C PRO A 64 74.51 39.95 33.95
N LEU A 65 73.49 40.73 34.31
CA LEU A 65 73.37 41.41 35.60
C LEU A 65 71.97 41.22 36.21
N ILE A 66 71.09 40.47 35.56
CA ILE A 66 69.69 40.24 35.94
C ILE A 66 69.34 38.78 35.68
N PRO A 67 69.13 37.96 36.74
CA PRO A 67 68.98 36.52 36.59
C PRO A 67 67.87 36.13 35.60
N ASN A 68 68.24 35.43 34.54
CA ASN A 68 67.34 34.97 33.48
C ASN A 68 67.81 33.65 32.87
N ALA A 69 67.82 32.59 33.69
CA ALA A 69 68.34 31.28 33.30
C ALA A 69 67.71 30.63 32.04
N ASP A 70 66.54 31.11 31.59
CA ASP A 70 65.88 30.66 30.36
C ASP A 70 66.38 31.38 29.09
N GLN A 71 67.11 32.48 29.25
CA GLN A 71 67.76 33.26 28.19
C GLN A 71 66.78 33.66 27.07
N ARG A 72 65.51 33.89 27.43
CA ARG A 72 64.46 34.26 26.48
C ARG A 72 64.77 35.62 25.86
N ASN A 73 64.48 35.71 24.56
CA ASN A 73 64.62 36.92 23.77
C ASN A 73 63.57 36.80 22.64
N SER A 74 62.44 37.51 22.81
CA SER A 74 61.23 37.39 21.98
C SER A 74 61.38 38.04 20.60
N ASP A 75 62.07 39.17 20.51
CA ASP A 75 62.36 39.89 19.25
C ASP A 75 63.67 39.45 18.54
N GLN A 76 64.52 38.71 19.24
CA GLN A 76 65.90 38.34 18.86
C GLN A 76 66.81 39.55 18.58
N ALA A 77 66.49 40.72 19.14
CA ALA A 77 67.28 41.92 18.98
C ALA A 77 68.54 41.87 19.85
N ALA A 78 69.42 42.86 19.68
CA ALA A 78 70.77 42.85 20.25
C ALA A 78 70.87 43.64 21.57
N ASP A 79 69.71 43.89 22.17
CA ASP A 79 69.37 44.82 23.24
C ASP A 79 69.55 44.20 24.62
N GLY A 80 69.33 42.90 24.69
CA GLY A 80 69.22 42.11 25.91
C GLY A 80 68.38 40.86 25.65
N GLY A 81 68.02 40.13 26.70
CA GLY A 81 66.86 39.23 26.67
C GLY A 81 65.67 39.89 27.38
N ASP A 82 64.50 39.23 27.34
CA ASP A 82 63.23 39.74 27.87
C ASP A 82 63.30 40.22 29.35
N ALA A 83 64.26 39.71 30.12
CA ALA A 83 64.42 40.09 31.52
C ALA A 83 65.07 41.48 31.71
N CYS A 84 65.73 42.00 30.68
CA CYS A 84 66.48 43.27 30.72
C CYS A 84 66.16 44.20 29.54
N ASP A 85 65.19 43.86 28.71
CA ASP A 85 64.56 44.74 27.73
C ASP A 85 63.31 45.41 28.32
N ASP A 86 62.93 46.58 27.77
CA ASP A 86 61.72 47.34 28.17
C ASP A 86 60.62 47.26 27.07
N ASP A 87 60.91 46.60 25.94
CA ASP A 87 60.07 46.43 24.73
C ASP A 87 60.42 45.07 24.10
N ASP A 88 59.87 43.98 24.66
CA ASP A 88 60.28 42.59 24.40
C ASP A 88 60.05 42.12 22.95
N ASP A 89 59.18 42.79 22.18
CA ASP A 89 58.80 42.41 20.80
C ASP A 89 59.14 43.46 19.72
N ASP A 90 59.77 44.56 20.11
CA ASP A 90 60.35 45.59 19.25
C ASP A 90 59.32 46.33 18.36
N ASP A 91 58.06 46.39 18.80
CA ASP A 91 56.95 46.98 18.05
C ASP A 91 56.81 48.52 18.26
N ASN A 92 57.63 49.07 19.16
CA ASN A 92 57.65 50.44 19.70
C ASN A 92 56.60 50.74 20.79
N ARG A 93 56.08 49.72 21.47
CA ARG A 93 55.21 49.82 22.63
C ARG A 93 55.92 49.19 23.83
N PRO A 94 56.29 50.00 24.84
CA PRO A 94 56.91 49.44 26.03
C PRO A 94 55.95 48.48 26.74
N ASP A 95 56.44 47.33 27.21
CA ASP A 95 55.67 46.23 27.82
C ASP A 95 54.65 46.68 28.86
N ALA A 96 54.98 47.74 29.61
CA ALA A 96 54.12 48.30 30.64
C ALA A 96 52.80 48.91 30.12
N THR A 97 52.69 49.14 28.82
CA THR A 97 51.53 49.73 28.14
C THR A 97 51.07 48.95 26.92
N ASP A 98 51.77 47.87 26.61
CA ASP A 98 51.45 46.98 25.51
C ASP A 98 50.39 45.97 25.96
N ASN A 99 49.32 45.81 25.18
CA ASN A 99 48.33 44.75 25.40
C ASN A 99 48.78 43.38 24.86
N CYS A 100 49.86 43.34 24.06
CA CYS A 100 50.57 42.13 23.67
C CYS A 100 52.09 42.25 23.84
N PRO A 101 52.63 42.32 25.09
CA PRO A 101 54.04 42.63 25.36
C PRO A 101 55.10 41.70 24.75
N ARG A 102 54.73 40.66 24.01
CA ARG A 102 55.65 39.69 23.41
C ARG A 102 55.29 39.37 21.95
N THR A 103 54.27 40.03 21.42
CA THR A 103 53.75 39.80 20.08
C THR A 103 53.45 41.15 19.43
N ALA A 104 54.34 41.57 18.55
CA ALA A 104 54.32 42.90 17.97
C ALA A 104 52.96 43.28 17.36
N ASN A 105 52.27 44.24 17.98
CA ASN A 105 50.97 44.74 17.54
C ASN A 105 50.87 46.28 17.65
N PRO A 106 51.59 47.06 16.81
CA PRO A 106 51.76 48.51 17.02
C PRO A 106 50.44 49.33 17.06
N GLY A 107 49.38 48.77 16.48
CA GLY A 107 48.02 49.31 16.44
C GLY A 107 47.22 49.15 17.73
N GLN A 108 47.56 48.16 18.56
CA GLN A 108 46.97 47.87 19.87
C GLN A 108 45.44 47.77 19.77
N GLN A 109 44.98 47.07 18.74
CA GLN A 109 43.59 46.67 18.62
C GLN A 109 43.25 45.66 19.72
N ASP A 110 41.99 45.67 20.10
CA ASP A 110 41.40 45.09 21.31
C ASP A 110 39.88 45.15 21.07
N ALA A 111 39.37 44.20 20.28
CA ALA A 111 37.99 44.23 19.76
C ALA A 111 36.95 44.01 20.88
N ASP A 112 37.22 43.12 21.83
CA ASP A 112 36.36 42.86 22.99
C ASP A 112 36.58 43.83 24.18
N GLY A 113 37.74 44.50 24.22
CA GLY A 113 38.10 45.48 25.24
C GLY A 113 38.54 44.87 26.58
N ASP A 114 38.96 43.61 26.64
CA ASP A 114 39.36 42.93 27.88
C ASP A 114 40.77 43.33 28.35
N GLY A 115 41.55 43.95 27.46
CA GLY A 115 42.88 44.48 27.71
C GLY A 115 44.03 43.54 27.34
N LEU A 116 43.76 42.38 26.77
CA LEU A 116 44.62 41.72 25.77
C LEU A 116 44.43 42.46 24.43
N GLY A 117 45.17 42.08 23.40
CA GLY A 117 44.97 42.68 22.08
C GLY A 117 44.83 41.60 21.05
N ASP A 118 44.13 41.89 19.96
CA ASP A 118 43.74 40.88 18.95
C ASP A 118 44.92 40.02 18.45
N ALA A 119 46.16 40.55 18.48
CA ALA A 119 47.35 39.81 18.06
C ALA A 119 47.82 38.71 19.02
N CYS A 120 47.38 38.75 20.28
CA CYS A 120 47.75 37.80 21.34
C CYS A 120 46.56 37.38 22.20
N ASP A 121 45.36 37.82 21.84
CA ASP A 121 44.13 37.21 22.30
C ASP A 121 43.94 35.86 21.62
N ALA A 122 43.18 34.98 22.26
CA ALA A 122 42.75 33.72 21.67
C ALA A 122 41.30 33.77 21.18
N ASP A 123 40.55 34.81 21.57
CA ASP A 123 39.16 35.11 21.25
C ASP A 123 39.05 36.65 21.25
N ALA A 124 39.37 37.27 20.12
CA ALA A 124 39.66 38.69 20.02
C ALA A 124 38.41 39.58 20.18
N ASP A 125 37.21 39.07 19.88
CA ASP A 125 35.94 39.80 20.04
C ASP A 125 35.06 39.32 21.22
N GLY A 126 35.49 38.25 21.91
CA GLY A 126 34.96 37.82 23.19
C GLY A 126 33.58 37.17 23.08
N ASP A 127 33.26 36.58 21.94
CA ASP A 127 31.97 35.99 21.63
C ASP A 127 31.84 34.53 22.12
N GLY A 128 32.98 33.92 22.50
CA GLY A 128 33.09 32.56 23.02
C GLY A 128 33.65 31.55 22.03
N VAL A 129 33.91 31.94 20.78
CA VAL A 129 34.58 31.15 19.73
C VAL A 129 36.02 31.64 19.61
N GLY A 130 36.99 30.72 19.55
CA GLY A 130 38.39 31.13 19.44
C GLY A 130 38.75 31.56 18.01
N ASP A 131 39.63 32.55 17.84
CA ASP A 131 40.00 33.18 16.55
C ASP A 131 40.36 32.23 15.39
N VAL A 132 40.73 30.99 15.68
CA VAL A 132 41.09 29.95 14.69
C VAL A 132 39.86 29.21 14.16
N GLU A 133 38.84 29.10 14.99
CA GLU A 133 37.54 28.46 14.71
C GLU A 133 36.48 29.51 14.35
N ASP A 134 36.75 30.78 14.65
CA ASP A 134 35.89 31.92 14.38
C ASP A 134 35.94 32.38 12.91
N ASN A 135 34.80 32.37 12.21
CA ASN A 135 34.66 32.88 10.84
C ASN A 135 34.44 34.41 10.78
N CYS A 136 34.28 35.09 11.92
CA CYS A 136 34.40 36.54 12.05
C CYS A 136 35.25 36.97 13.25
N PRO A 137 36.59 36.74 13.24
CA PRO A 137 37.50 36.92 14.39
C PRO A 137 37.59 38.31 15.05
N ASN A 138 36.81 39.29 14.63
CA ASN A 138 36.80 40.64 15.20
C ASN A 138 35.37 41.22 15.34
N ASP A 139 34.34 40.46 14.97
CA ASP A 139 32.94 40.88 14.91
C ASP A 139 32.04 39.79 15.51
N ALA A 140 31.84 39.87 16.83
CA ALA A 140 31.17 38.85 17.63
C ALA A 140 29.93 38.22 16.97
N ASN A 141 30.04 36.93 16.67
CA ASN A 141 29.03 36.09 16.03
C ASN A 141 29.03 34.66 16.64
N PRO A 142 28.54 34.48 17.87
CA PRO A 142 28.61 33.20 18.57
C PRO A 142 27.93 32.02 17.86
N THR A 143 27.07 32.30 16.88
CA THR A 143 26.38 31.29 16.06
C THR A 143 27.21 30.79 14.89
N GLN A 144 28.29 31.49 14.51
CA GLN A 144 29.17 31.15 13.40
C GLN A 144 28.42 30.94 12.07
N LEU A 145 27.28 31.61 11.90
CA LEU A 145 26.43 31.48 10.72
C LEU A 145 27.19 32.03 9.50
N ASP A 146 27.27 31.21 8.46
CA ASP A 146 27.95 31.47 7.18
C ASP A 146 27.04 30.92 6.07
N THR A 147 26.18 31.81 5.56
CA THR A 147 25.06 31.42 4.70
C THR A 147 25.51 30.87 3.34
N ASP A 148 26.64 31.34 2.78
CA ASP A 148 27.17 30.87 1.49
C ASP A 148 28.37 29.90 1.59
N GLY A 149 28.92 29.73 2.80
CA GLY A 149 29.99 28.79 3.11
C GLY A 149 31.36 29.21 2.55
N ASP A 150 31.57 30.50 2.27
CA ASP A 150 32.84 30.99 1.74
C ASP A 150 33.94 31.16 2.80
N GLY A 151 33.55 31.09 4.08
CA GLY A 151 34.41 31.15 5.25
C GLY A 151 34.48 32.51 5.94
N ASP A 152 33.81 33.55 5.41
CA ASP A 152 33.50 34.78 6.14
C ASP A 152 32.04 34.66 6.67
N GLY A 153 31.82 34.73 7.98
CA GLY A 153 30.46 34.59 8.53
C GLY A 153 29.55 35.80 8.23
N ASP A 154 28.22 35.63 8.28
CA ASP A 154 27.19 36.66 8.01
C ASP A 154 27.44 37.99 8.78
N ALA A 155 28.09 37.92 9.94
CA ALA A 155 28.37 39.10 10.76
C ALA A 155 29.45 40.02 10.17
N CYS A 156 30.33 39.48 9.33
CA CYS A 156 31.48 40.17 8.75
C CYS A 156 31.57 40.02 7.21
N ASP A 157 30.70 39.22 6.60
CA ASP A 157 30.48 39.19 5.17
C ASP A 157 29.63 40.41 4.72
N ALA A 158 29.67 40.71 3.43
CA ALA A 158 28.94 41.80 2.80
C ALA A 158 28.02 41.32 1.67
N ASP A 159 27.93 40.00 1.45
CA ASP A 159 27.17 39.29 0.41
C ASP A 159 26.78 37.90 0.96
N ASP A 160 26.01 37.86 2.05
CA ASP A 160 25.83 36.67 2.91
C ASP A 160 25.41 35.41 2.11
N ASP A 161 24.69 35.55 0.99
CA ASP A 161 24.17 34.44 0.19
C ASP A 161 24.97 34.10 -1.09
N GLY A 162 26.09 34.79 -1.34
CA GLY A 162 26.99 34.56 -2.46
C GLY A 162 26.35 34.72 -3.85
N ASP A 163 25.29 35.52 -3.96
CA ASP A 163 24.60 35.77 -5.23
C ASP A 163 25.26 36.88 -6.07
N THR A 164 26.25 37.60 -5.53
CA THR A 164 26.93 38.78 -6.09
C THR A 164 26.24 40.13 -5.87
N ARG A 165 25.20 40.19 -5.04
CA ARG A 165 24.45 41.38 -4.64
C ARG A 165 24.64 41.63 -3.15
N ALA A 166 25.56 42.53 -2.84
CA ALA A 166 25.74 42.96 -1.46
C ALA A 166 24.42 43.31 -0.73
N ASP A 167 24.24 42.80 0.49
CA ASP A 167 23.00 42.78 1.31
C ASP A 167 22.24 44.10 1.33
N VAL A 168 22.98 45.21 1.29
CA VAL A 168 22.43 46.57 1.32
C VAL A 168 21.57 46.95 0.11
N ILE A 169 21.64 46.19 -0.98
CA ILE A 169 20.84 46.36 -2.20
C ILE A 169 20.17 45.07 -2.66
N ASP A 170 20.33 44.01 -1.88
CA ASP A 170 19.68 42.73 -2.10
C ASP A 170 18.26 42.77 -1.53
N ASN A 171 17.27 42.31 -2.30
CA ASN A 171 15.91 42.11 -1.80
C ASN A 171 15.71 40.76 -1.08
N CYS A 172 16.68 39.84 -1.17
CA CYS A 172 16.80 38.63 -0.37
C CYS A 172 18.24 38.41 0.14
N PRO A 173 18.73 39.21 1.11
CA PRO A 173 20.13 39.18 1.55
C PRO A 173 20.67 37.82 2.05
N LYS A 174 19.80 36.87 2.35
CA LYS A 174 20.16 35.53 2.86
C LYS A 174 19.77 34.41 1.89
N VAL A 175 19.16 34.73 0.75
CA VAL A 175 18.63 33.74 -0.18
C VAL A 175 18.97 34.11 -1.61
N ARG A 176 19.87 33.31 -2.17
CA ARG A 176 20.52 33.52 -3.46
C ARG A 176 19.55 33.79 -4.62
N ASN A 177 19.34 35.06 -5.02
CA ASN A 177 18.36 35.46 -6.03
C ASN A 177 18.88 36.50 -7.06
N LEU A 178 19.78 36.02 -7.93
CA LEU A 178 20.52 36.81 -8.95
C LEU A 178 19.70 37.84 -9.75
N ASP A 179 18.45 37.50 -10.09
CA ASP A 179 17.55 38.31 -10.91
C ASP A 179 16.78 39.38 -10.13
N GLN A 180 16.69 39.25 -8.80
CA GLN A 180 16.03 40.20 -7.90
C GLN A 180 14.60 40.47 -8.36
N SER A 181 13.88 39.38 -8.68
CA SER A 181 12.44 39.46 -8.91
C SER A 181 11.74 39.84 -7.60
N ASP A 182 10.66 40.58 -7.76
CA ASP A 182 9.85 41.21 -6.73
C ASP A 182 8.52 41.50 -7.45
N LEU A 183 7.59 40.54 -7.38
CA LEU A 183 6.40 40.49 -8.22
C LEU A 183 5.34 41.51 -7.78
N ASP A 184 5.23 41.78 -6.49
CA ASP A 184 4.28 42.72 -5.91
C ASP A 184 4.87 44.13 -5.62
N ASP A 185 6.19 44.31 -5.82
CA ASP A 185 6.98 45.53 -5.59
C ASP A 185 7.02 45.97 -4.09
N ASP A 186 6.93 45.05 -3.12
CA ASP A 186 6.95 45.38 -1.68
C ASP A 186 8.37 45.59 -1.10
N GLY A 187 9.37 45.03 -1.79
CA GLY A 187 10.79 45.15 -1.46
C GLY A 187 11.44 43.91 -0.82
N ALA A 188 10.68 42.88 -0.47
CA ALA A 188 11.18 41.50 -0.45
C ALA A 188 11.30 41.00 -1.90
N GLY A 189 12.15 40.01 -2.14
CA GLY A 189 12.23 39.38 -3.45
C GLY A 189 11.51 38.05 -3.47
N ASP A 190 11.08 37.60 -4.65
CA ASP A 190 10.31 36.36 -4.80
C ASP A 190 11.00 35.10 -4.22
N ALA A 191 12.29 35.17 -3.87
CA ALA A 191 13.01 34.05 -3.28
C ALA A 191 12.90 33.99 -1.75
N CYS A 192 12.43 35.06 -1.12
CA CYS A 192 12.35 35.24 0.32
C CYS A 192 11.08 36.01 0.77
N ASP A 193 10.20 36.30 -0.18
CA ASP A 193 8.87 36.81 0.08
C ASP A 193 7.95 35.61 0.37
N PRO A 194 7.25 35.57 1.51
CA PRO A 194 6.27 34.52 1.77
C PRO A 194 4.94 34.72 1.02
N ASP A 195 4.72 35.85 0.34
CA ASP A 195 3.51 36.16 -0.47
C ASP A 195 3.95 36.91 -1.74
N ASP A 196 4.46 36.15 -2.73
CA ASP A 196 5.09 36.64 -3.95
C ASP A 196 4.22 37.66 -4.71
N ASP A 197 2.89 37.51 -4.69
CA ASP A 197 1.97 38.33 -5.47
C ASP A 197 1.14 39.35 -4.68
N GLY A 198 1.28 39.35 -3.36
CA GLY A 198 0.76 40.33 -2.43
C GLY A 198 -0.76 40.31 -2.30
N ASP A 199 -1.39 39.15 -2.50
CA ASP A 199 -2.85 39.00 -2.39
C ASP A 199 -3.36 38.77 -0.96
N GLY A 200 -2.44 38.47 -0.04
CA GLY A 200 -2.69 38.20 1.37
C GLY A 200 -2.80 36.71 1.73
N VAL A 201 -2.49 35.81 0.81
CA VAL A 201 -2.32 34.36 1.03
C VAL A 201 -0.85 34.03 0.82
N VAL A 202 -0.27 33.24 1.73
CA VAL A 202 1.15 32.88 1.63
C VAL A 202 1.37 31.86 0.52
N ASP A 203 2.53 31.89 -0.14
CA ASP A 203 2.86 31.08 -1.32
C ASP A 203 2.60 29.57 -1.15
N VAL A 204 2.76 29.06 0.06
CA VAL A 204 2.53 27.65 0.39
C VAL A 204 1.04 27.28 0.43
N ASP A 205 0.18 28.24 0.74
CA ASP A 205 -1.28 28.12 0.79
C ASP A 205 -1.95 28.66 -0.47
N ASP A 206 -1.20 29.39 -1.29
CA ASP A 206 -1.71 30.03 -2.49
C ASP A 206 -1.81 29.03 -3.64
N VAL A 207 -3.02 28.80 -4.15
CA VAL A 207 -3.24 27.98 -5.33
C VAL A 207 -2.71 28.64 -6.62
N CYS A 208 -2.43 29.95 -6.58
CA CYS A 208 -1.77 30.68 -7.66
C CYS A 208 -0.72 31.67 -7.12
N PRO A 209 0.44 31.21 -6.59
CA PRO A 209 1.46 32.03 -5.89
C PRO A 209 2.11 33.15 -6.69
N ARG A 210 1.70 33.36 -7.95
CA ARG A 210 2.26 34.36 -8.85
C ARG A 210 1.17 35.22 -9.52
N ILE A 211 -0.09 35.00 -9.20
CA ILE A 211 -1.25 35.69 -9.78
C ILE A 211 -2.31 35.93 -8.69
N ALA A 212 -2.26 37.13 -8.11
CA ALA A 212 -3.15 37.52 -7.02
C ALA A 212 -4.63 37.10 -7.19
N ASN A 213 -5.06 36.21 -6.32
CA ASN A 213 -6.31 35.45 -6.32
C ASN A 213 -6.81 35.19 -4.89
N ALA A 214 -6.94 36.22 -4.07
CA ALA A 214 -7.32 36.15 -2.64
C ALA A 214 -8.59 35.35 -2.27
N ASN A 215 -9.36 34.85 -3.24
CA ASN A 215 -10.47 33.91 -3.06
C ASN A 215 -10.07 32.42 -3.11
N GLN A 216 -8.85 32.09 -3.52
CA GLN A 216 -8.25 30.75 -3.49
C GLN A 216 -9.15 29.67 -4.09
N ARG A 217 -9.83 30.01 -5.20
CA ARG A 217 -10.75 29.08 -5.85
C ARG A 217 -9.96 28.08 -6.70
N ASN A 218 -10.29 26.81 -6.53
CA ASN A 218 -9.80 25.69 -7.31
C ASN A 218 -11.00 24.77 -7.54
N SER A 219 -11.53 24.74 -8.76
CA SER A 219 -12.82 24.11 -9.08
C SER A 219 -12.73 22.59 -9.29
N ASP A 220 -11.59 22.05 -9.71
CA ASP A 220 -11.34 20.62 -9.84
C ASP A 220 -10.56 19.97 -8.67
N GLY A 221 -9.93 20.79 -7.84
CA GLY A 221 -9.07 20.36 -6.73
C GLY A 221 -7.75 19.73 -7.19
N GLN A 222 -7.32 19.96 -8.43
CA GLN A 222 -6.06 19.42 -8.95
C GLN A 222 -4.85 20.26 -8.51
N PRO A 223 -3.64 19.66 -8.50
CA PRO A 223 -2.42 20.33 -8.04
C PRO A 223 -1.73 21.19 -9.11
N ASP A 224 -2.38 21.50 -10.23
CA ASP A 224 -1.85 22.32 -11.33
C ASP A 224 -2.14 23.83 -11.21
N GLY A 225 -2.96 24.24 -10.26
CA GLY A 225 -3.18 25.64 -9.88
C GLY A 225 -4.59 25.86 -9.35
N GLY A 226 -4.96 27.11 -9.05
CA GLY A 226 -6.36 27.51 -8.93
C GLY A 226 -6.88 28.19 -10.19
N ASP A 227 -8.18 28.48 -10.21
CA ASP A 227 -8.91 29.02 -11.36
C ASP A 227 -8.32 30.33 -11.96
N ALA A 228 -7.43 31.01 -11.22
CA ALA A 228 -6.79 32.24 -11.69
C ALA A 228 -5.55 31.99 -12.56
N CYS A 229 -4.94 30.82 -12.43
CA CYS A 229 -3.69 30.42 -13.07
C CYS A 229 -3.81 29.10 -13.86
N ASP A 230 -4.97 28.44 -13.80
CA ASP A 230 -5.37 27.37 -14.71
C ASP A 230 -5.97 27.94 -16.02
N ASP A 231 -5.83 27.18 -17.11
CA ASP A 231 -6.47 27.44 -18.40
C ASP A 231 -7.65 26.45 -18.66
N ASP A 232 -7.90 25.50 -17.74
CA ASP A 232 -8.90 24.41 -17.77
C ASP A 232 -9.46 24.14 -16.36
N ASP A 233 -10.13 25.14 -15.77
CA ASP A 233 -10.46 25.24 -14.32
C ASP A 233 -11.18 24.01 -13.71
N ASP A 234 -11.81 23.14 -14.51
CA ASP A 234 -12.54 21.95 -14.05
C ASP A 234 -11.99 20.58 -14.54
N ASP A 235 -10.84 20.58 -15.23
CA ASP A 235 -10.13 19.41 -15.80
C ASP A 235 -11.03 18.42 -16.57
N ASP A 236 -12.02 18.94 -17.31
CA ASP A 236 -12.84 18.12 -18.20
C ASP A 236 -12.19 17.88 -19.59
N GLY A 237 -11.10 18.62 -19.86
CA GLY A 237 -10.32 18.61 -21.09
C GLY A 237 -10.73 19.67 -22.13
N VAL A 238 -11.56 20.64 -21.76
CA VAL A 238 -12.03 21.74 -22.60
C VAL A 238 -11.68 23.09 -21.94
N LEU A 239 -10.50 23.63 -22.26
CA LEU A 239 -10.06 24.97 -21.83
C LEU A 239 -11.17 26.05 -21.72
N ASP A 240 -11.19 26.83 -20.64
CA ASP A 240 -12.26 27.77 -20.25
C ASP A 240 -12.75 28.69 -21.37
N GLY A 241 -11.83 29.10 -22.24
CA GLY A 241 -12.15 29.99 -23.37
C GLY A 241 -13.04 29.36 -24.45
N ALA A 242 -13.20 28.03 -24.43
CA ALA A 242 -14.03 27.23 -25.30
C ALA A 242 -15.10 26.43 -24.55
N ASP A 243 -15.03 26.41 -23.22
CA ASP A 243 -15.94 25.76 -22.29
C ASP A 243 -17.27 26.53 -22.12
N ASP A 244 -18.40 25.84 -22.19
CA ASP A 244 -19.73 26.37 -21.86
C ASP A 244 -20.13 26.18 -20.39
N CYS A 245 -19.35 25.43 -19.61
CA CYS A 245 -19.41 25.32 -18.15
C CYS A 245 -18.01 25.38 -17.50
N PRO A 246 -17.27 26.51 -17.57
CA PRO A 246 -15.87 26.61 -17.16
C PRO A 246 -15.50 26.32 -15.69
N LEU A 247 -16.43 25.85 -14.85
CA LEU A 247 -16.20 25.57 -13.44
C LEU A 247 -16.88 24.26 -13.02
N VAL A 248 -17.43 23.50 -13.98
CA VAL A 248 -18.24 22.31 -13.74
C VAL A 248 -17.98 21.32 -14.87
N ALA A 249 -17.14 20.33 -14.59
CA ALA A 249 -16.65 19.40 -15.59
C ALA A 249 -17.75 18.76 -16.43
N ASP A 250 -17.72 18.99 -17.75
CA ASP A 250 -18.79 18.58 -18.65
C ASP A 250 -18.38 18.03 -20.03
N ALA A 251 -17.10 17.97 -20.40
CA ALA A 251 -16.36 17.37 -21.54
C ALA A 251 -17.07 17.15 -22.90
N ALA A 252 -18.30 16.66 -22.88
CA ALA A 252 -19.25 16.58 -23.98
C ALA A 252 -19.81 17.94 -24.43
N GLN A 253 -19.78 18.98 -23.58
CA GLN A 253 -20.18 20.37 -23.91
C GLN A 253 -21.58 20.39 -24.54
N VAL A 254 -22.52 19.82 -23.79
CA VAL A 254 -23.90 19.65 -24.24
C VAL A 254 -24.68 20.87 -23.84
N ASP A 255 -25.06 21.68 -24.82
CA ASP A 255 -25.92 22.86 -24.63
C ASP A 255 -27.26 22.58 -25.35
N THR A 256 -28.25 22.10 -24.61
CA THR A 256 -29.52 21.59 -25.15
C THR A 256 -30.38 22.71 -25.78
N ASP A 257 -30.43 23.89 -25.17
CA ASP A 257 -31.25 25.02 -25.66
C ASP A 257 -30.47 26.02 -26.55
N GLY A 258 -29.15 25.95 -26.56
CA GLY A 258 -28.25 26.75 -27.39
C GLY A 258 -27.98 28.16 -26.84
N ASP A 259 -28.19 28.41 -25.55
CA ASP A 259 -28.03 29.73 -24.93
C ASP A 259 -26.57 30.08 -24.59
N GLY A 260 -25.71 29.06 -24.52
CA GLY A 260 -24.28 29.14 -24.25
C GLY A 260 -23.85 28.83 -22.83
N ASN A 261 -24.74 28.38 -21.95
CA ASN A 261 -24.38 27.59 -20.77
C ASN A 261 -24.58 26.11 -21.10
N GLY A 262 -23.64 25.25 -20.74
CA GLY A 262 -23.82 23.80 -20.89
C GLY A 262 -24.85 23.27 -19.90
N ASP A 263 -25.46 22.13 -20.22
CA ASP A 263 -26.44 21.40 -19.39
C ASP A 263 -25.90 21.10 -17.97
N ALA A 264 -24.58 21.07 -17.77
CA ALA A 264 -23.99 20.82 -16.46
C ALA A 264 -24.10 22.01 -15.50
N CYS A 265 -24.25 23.23 -16.03
CA CYS A 265 -24.29 24.47 -15.28
C CYS A 265 -25.50 25.37 -15.62
N ASP A 266 -26.38 24.91 -16.51
CA ASP A 266 -27.70 25.49 -16.72
C ASP A 266 -28.70 24.99 -15.67
N ASP A 267 -29.60 25.88 -15.25
CA ASP A 267 -30.69 25.57 -14.31
C ASP A 267 -32.00 25.22 -15.05
N ASP A 268 -32.04 25.39 -16.38
CA ASP A 268 -33.19 25.23 -17.29
C ASP A 268 -32.70 24.70 -18.65
N ASP A 269 -32.23 23.44 -18.67
CA ASP A 269 -31.52 22.77 -19.77
C ASP A 269 -32.22 22.92 -21.15
N ASP A 270 -33.55 22.97 -21.18
CA ASP A 270 -34.33 23.06 -22.43
C ASP A 270 -34.91 24.44 -22.74
N GLY A 271 -34.67 25.41 -21.85
CA GLY A 271 -35.04 26.82 -22.00
C GLY A 271 -36.55 27.07 -22.08
N ASP A 272 -37.39 26.18 -21.54
CA ASP A 272 -38.85 26.31 -21.60
C ASP A 272 -39.42 27.28 -20.54
N GLY A 273 -38.60 27.60 -19.54
CA GLY A 273 -38.91 28.49 -18.42
C GLY A 273 -39.32 27.78 -17.13
N VAL A 274 -39.14 26.46 -17.04
CA VAL A 274 -39.31 25.64 -15.84
C VAL A 274 -37.95 25.08 -15.43
N PRO A 275 -37.41 25.46 -14.26
CA PRO A 275 -36.10 24.97 -13.84
C PRO A 275 -36.08 23.44 -13.68
N ASP A 276 -34.98 22.79 -14.05
CA ASP A 276 -34.81 21.33 -14.14
C ASP A 276 -35.33 20.57 -12.92
N VAL A 277 -35.03 21.09 -11.72
CA VAL A 277 -35.46 20.52 -10.44
C VAL A 277 -36.99 20.42 -10.28
N ARG A 278 -37.74 21.08 -11.16
CA ARG A 278 -39.21 21.15 -11.18
C ARG A 278 -39.79 20.82 -12.55
N ASP A 279 -38.94 20.50 -13.52
CA ASP A 279 -39.33 20.10 -14.86
C ASP A 279 -39.55 18.57 -14.91
N ARG A 280 -40.70 18.14 -15.45
CA ARG A 280 -40.99 16.71 -15.66
C ARG A 280 -40.30 16.16 -16.91
N CYS A 281 -39.82 17.05 -17.77
CA CYS A 281 -39.06 16.81 -18.98
C CYS A 281 -37.86 17.75 -19.12
N PRO A 282 -36.86 17.69 -18.21
CA PRO A 282 -35.78 18.69 -18.14
C PRO A 282 -35.02 18.97 -19.45
N LYS A 283 -35.02 18.02 -20.40
CA LYS A 283 -34.30 18.12 -21.67
C LYS A 283 -35.20 18.36 -22.89
N VAL A 284 -36.51 18.52 -22.70
CA VAL A 284 -37.49 18.60 -23.79
C VAL A 284 -38.55 19.64 -23.45
N ALA A 285 -38.39 20.80 -24.08
CA ALA A 285 -39.23 21.96 -23.78
C ALA A 285 -40.75 21.66 -23.81
N ASP A 286 -41.34 21.62 -22.63
CA ASP A 286 -42.78 21.54 -22.38
C ASP A 286 -43.23 22.57 -21.32
N PRO A 287 -43.48 23.82 -21.73
CA PRO A 287 -43.91 24.87 -20.81
C PRO A 287 -45.25 24.61 -20.11
N ASN A 288 -45.97 23.54 -20.49
CA ASN A 288 -47.28 23.20 -19.98
C ASN A 288 -47.29 22.02 -19.00
N GLN A 289 -46.19 21.24 -18.95
CA GLN A 289 -45.91 20.22 -17.95
C GLN A 289 -47.07 19.21 -17.81
N LEU A 290 -47.56 18.71 -18.94
CA LEU A 290 -48.65 17.73 -18.97
C LEU A 290 -48.11 16.37 -18.50
N ASP A 291 -48.93 15.63 -17.76
CA ASP A 291 -48.59 14.33 -17.16
C ASP A 291 -49.93 13.57 -17.04
N THR A 292 -50.24 12.78 -18.07
CA THR A 292 -51.56 12.21 -18.31
C THR A 292 -51.86 11.03 -17.37
N ASP A 293 -50.87 10.23 -17.02
CA ASP A 293 -51.00 9.08 -16.11
C ASP A 293 -50.64 9.42 -14.64
N GLY A 294 -49.93 10.53 -14.40
CA GLY A 294 -49.58 11.04 -13.09
C GLY A 294 -48.34 10.38 -12.47
N ASP A 295 -47.47 9.75 -13.27
CA ASP A 295 -46.31 9.01 -12.77
C ASP A 295 -45.10 9.89 -12.41
N GLY A 296 -45.10 11.15 -12.89
CA GLY A 296 -44.06 12.14 -12.63
C GLY A 296 -43.18 12.47 -13.84
N ARG A 297 -43.23 11.70 -14.92
CA ARG A 297 -42.66 12.03 -16.23
C ARG A 297 -43.70 12.84 -17.01
N GLY A 298 -43.26 13.79 -17.84
CA GLY A 298 -44.19 14.64 -18.60
C GLY A 298 -44.48 14.05 -19.98
N ASP A 299 -45.68 14.25 -20.52
CA ASP A 299 -46.12 13.68 -21.80
C ASP A 299 -45.16 14.00 -22.98
N ALA A 300 -44.41 15.11 -22.89
CA ALA A 300 -43.47 15.50 -23.95
C ALA A 300 -42.21 14.62 -24.03
N CYS A 301 -41.87 13.97 -22.93
CA CYS A 301 -40.69 13.13 -22.79
C CYS A 301 -41.02 11.75 -22.22
N ASP A 302 -42.28 11.46 -21.94
CA ASP A 302 -42.78 10.11 -21.69
C ASP A 302 -42.91 9.35 -23.00
N ASP A 303 -42.74 8.04 -22.90
CA ASP A 303 -42.93 7.14 -24.03
C ASP A 303 -44.25 6.37 -23.90
N ASP A 304 -45.00 6.48 -22.80
CA ASP A 304 -46.27 5.80 -22.47
C ASP A 304 -47.18 6.75 -21.67
N ASP A 305 -47.67 7.80 -22.33
CA ASP A 305 -48.35 8.97 -21.72
C ASP A 305 -49.55 8.60 -20.82
N ASP A 306 -50.22 7.45 -21.05
CA ASP A 306 -51.40 7.03 -20.29
C ASP A 306 -51.18 5.84 -19.34
N GLY A 307 -49.95 5.33 -19.29
CA GLY A 307 -49.48 4.31 -18.36
C GLY A 307 -50.16 2.95 -18.54
N ASP A 308 -50.66 2.64 -19.74
CA ASP A 308 -51.31 1.37 -20.02
C ASP A 308 -50.34 0.22 -20.33
N GLY A 309 -49.07 0.56 -20.60
CA GLY A 309 -47.99 -0.36 -20.94
C GLY A 309 -47.67 -0.45 -22.43
N VAL A 310 -48.22 0.42 -23.28
CA VAL A 310 -47.97 0.49 -24.72
C VAL A 310 -47.37 1.83 -25.09
N GLU A 311 -46.15 1.80 -25.62
CA GLU A 311 -45.46 3.03 -26.00
C GLU A 311 -46.26 3.87 -27.03
N ASP A 312 -46.34 5.20 -26.86
CA ASP A 312 -47.15 6.14 -27.66
C ASP A 312 -46.95 6.02 -29.17
N ALA A 313 -45.71 5.75 -29.58
CA ALA A 313 -45.36 5.57 -30.99
C ALA A 313 -46.05 4.34 -31.63
N ARG A 314 -46.57 3.45 -30.79
CA ARG A 314 -47.25 2.20 -31.13
C ARG A 314 -48.65 2.11 -30.52
N ASP A 315 -49.02 3.08 -29.71
CA ASP A 315 -50.32 3.21 -29.10
C ASP A 315 -51.31 3.84 -30.08
N THR A 316 -52.45 3.16 -30.28
CA THR A 316 -53.55 3.63 -31.12
C THR A 316 -54.46 4.63 -30.39
N CYS A 317 -54.34 4.74 -29.06
CA CYS A 317 -54.94 5.78 -28.22
C CYS A 317 -53.97 6.32 -27.15
N PRO A 318 -52.89 7.05 -27.53
CA PRO A 318 -51.79 7.48 -26.63
C PRO A 318 -52.14 8.35 -25.42
N LEU A 319 -53.40 8.66 -25.14
CA LEU A 319 -53.81 9.50 -24.00
C LEU A 319 -55.00 8.87 -23.26
N MET A 320 -55.31 7.60 -23.56
CA MET A 320 -56.44 6.86 -23.02
C MET A 320 -56.17 5.35 -23.00
N ALA A 321 -55.78 4.88 -21.82
CA ALA A 321 -55.39 3.51 -21.59
C ALA A 321 -56.29 2.46 -22.27
N ASN A 322 -55.70 1.74 -23.21
CA ASN A 322 -56.28 0.69 -24.04
C ASN A 322 -55.27 -0.43 -24.36
N LEU A 323 -54.66 -1.02 -23.33
CA LEU A 323 -53.63 -2.09 -23.42
C LEU A 323 -53.86 -3.21 -24.47
N ASP A 324 -55.10 -3.49 -24.87
CA ASP A 324 -55.38 -4.48 -25.92
C ASP A 324 -55.15 -3.97 -27.35
N GLN A 325 -54.90 -2.66 -27.52
CA GLN A 325 -54.53 -1.96 -28.75
C GLN A 325 -55.40 -2.34 -29.93
N ARG A 326 -56.68 -2.58 -29.63
CA ARG A 326 -57.65 -3.00 -30.63
C ARG A 326 -57.94 -1.82 -31.53
N ASP A 327 -57.79 -2.04 -32.82
CA ASP A 327 -58.06 -1.12 -33.92
C ASP A 327 -58.71 -1.99 -35.00
N THR A 328 -60.04 -2.05 -34.95
CA THR A 328 -60.82 -3.05 -35.66
C THR A 328 -60.85 -2.81 -37.18
N ASP A 329 -60.77 -1.56 -37.63
CA ASP A 329 -60.72 -1.18 -39.05
C ASP A 329 -59.30 -0.96 -39.59
N GLY A 330 -58.31 -0.81 -38.70
CA GLY A 330 -56.91 -0.59 -39.04
C GLY A 330 -56.62 0.83 -39.53
N ASP A 331 -57.43 1.83 -39.14
CA ASP A 331 -57.22 3.23 -39.53
C ASP A 331 -56.09 3.92 -38.74
N GLY A 332 -55.63 3.26 -37.67
CA GLY A 332 -54.57 3.70 -36.78
C GLY A 332 -55.06 4.35 -35.49
N ARG A 333 -56.37 4.37 -35.24
CA ARG A 333 -57.00 4.82 -34.00
C ARG A 333 -57.65 3.64 -33.30
N GLY A 334 -57.40 3.49 -32.01
CA GLY A 334 -57.91 2.33 -31.28
C GLY A 334 -59.39 2.44 -30.98
N ASP A 335 -60.10 1.31 -30.91
CA ASP A 335 -61.52 1.21 -30.58
C ASP A 335 -61.88 1.94 -29.27
N ALA A 336 -60.94 2.05 -28.33
CA ALA A 336 -61.14 2.77 -27.07
C ALA A 336 -61.37 4.29 -27.28
N CYS A 337 -60.83 4.83 -28.37
CA CYS A 337 -60.95 6.23 -28.74
C CYS A 337 -61.59 6.45 -30.13
N ASP A 338 -61.96 5.41 -30.87
CA ASP A 338 -62.77 5.47 -32.10
C ASP A 338 -64.28 5.55 -31.81
N ASP A 339 -65.04 6.09 -32.77
CA ASP A 339 -66.51 6.22 -32.72
C ASP A 339 -67.22 5.33 -33.79
N ASP A 340 -66.47 4.60 -34.63
CA ASP A 340 -66.93 3.74 -35.75
C ASP A 340 -65.93 2.58 -36.00
N ASP A 341 -65.84 1.65 -35.03
CA ASP A 341 -64.76 0.66 -34.88
C ASP A 341 -64.47 -0.19 -36.15
N ASP A 342 -65.48 -0.48 -37.00
CA ASP A 342 -65.31 -1.31 -38.20
C ASP A 342 -65.35 -0.55 -39.54
N ASP A 343 -65.47 0.78 -39.50
CA ASP A 343 -65.47 1.71 -40.63
C ASP A 343 -66.46 1.33 -41.76
N ASP A 344 -67.51 0.59 -41.43
CA ASP A 344 -68.54 0.19 -42.39
C ASP A 344 -69.51 1.36 -42.73
N GLY A 345 -69.38 2.44 -41.94
CA GLY A 345 -70.07 3.71 -42.06
C GLY A 345 -71.29 3.85 -41.14
N ILE A 346 -71.41 2.99 -40.13
CA ILE A 346 -72.46 2.98 -39.11
C ILE A 346 -71.80 3.09 -37.72
N PRO A 347 -71.89 4.26 -37.03
CA PRO A 347 -71.27 4.43 -35.72
C PRO A 347 -71.71 3.36 -34.72
N ASP A 348 -70.80 2.88 -33.85
CA ASP A 348 -70.96 1.66 -33.02
C ASP A 348 -72.29 1.57 -32.28
N VAL A 349 -72.81 2.72 -31.86
CA VAL A 349 -74.08 2.83 -31.14
C VAL A 349 -75.30 2.36 -31.95
N ASP A 350 -75.19 2.28 -33.27
CA ASP A 350 -76.26 1.93 -34.22
C ASP A 350 -75.99 0.62 -35.02
N ASP A 351 -74.82 -0.03 -34.84
CA ASP A 351 -74.40 -1.24 -35.58
C ASP A 351 -74.82 -2.57 -34.89
N VAL A 352 -75.18 -3.61 -35.67
CA VAL A 352 -75.53 -4.96 -35.14
C VAL A 352 -74.31 -5.88 -34.96
N CYS A 353 -73.23 -5.59 -35.65
CA CYS A 353 -71.90 -6.15 -35.52
C CYS A 353 -70.87 -5.00 -35.52
N PRO A 354 -70.79 -4.16 -34.46
CA PRO A 354 -69.92 -2.97 -34.42
C PRO A 354 -68.42 -3.21 -34.67
N TRP A 355 -68.00 -4.47 -34.72
CA TRP A 355 -66.63 -4.91 -34.89
C TRP A 355 -66.43 -5.79 -36.15
N ALA A 356 -67.41 -5.85 -37.06
CA ALA A 356 -67.32 -6.69 -38.25
C ALA A 356 -68.12 -6.10 -39.42
N ILE A 357 -67.38 -5.57 -40.41
CA ILE A 357 -67.90 -4.97 -41.64
C ILE A 357 -69.07 -5.79 -42.22
N ASP A 358 -70.29 -5.36 -41.96
CA ASP A 358 -71.50 -5.99 -42.46
C ASP A 358 -72.50 -4.96 -42.99
N PRO A 359 -72.18 -4.27 -44.11
CA PRO A 359 -73.04 -3.20 -44.63
C PRO A 359 -74.46 -3.65 -45.03
N ASP A 360 -74.74 -4.95 -45.06
CA ASP A 360 -76.05 -5.55 -45.33
C ASP A 360 -76.81 -6.09 -44.10
N GLN A 361 -76.14 -6.22 -42.95
CA GLN A 361 -76.70 -6.55 -41.64
C GLN A 361 -77.54 -7.85 -41.67
N ALA A 362 -76.98 -8.91 -42.29
CA ALA A 362 -77.60 -10.22 -42.51
C ALA A 362 -77.81 -11.03 -41.20
N ASN A 363 -78.79 -11.94 -41.18
CA ASN A 363 -79.12 -12.78 -40.01
C ASN A 363 -79.98 -14.01 -40.45
N SER A 364 -79.36 -15.18 -40.62
CA SER A 364 -79.83 -16.43 -41.22
C SER A 364 -80.68 -17.26 -40.25
N ASP A 365 -80.40 -17.15 -38.95
CA ASP A 365 -81.09 -17.88 -37.89
C ASP A 365 -82.23 -17.05 -37.22
N GLY A 366 -82.18 -15.72 -37.35
CA GLY A 366 -83.15 -14.71 -36.94
C GLY A 366 -83.06 -14.20 -35.49
N ARG A 367 -81.94 -14.37 -34.78
CA ARG A 367 -81.80 -14.02 -33.35
C ARG A 367 -81.35 -12.57 -33.10
N ARG A 368 -80.94 -12.25 -31.87
CA ARG A 368 -80.64 -10.88 -31.34
C ARG A 368 -79.24 -10.80 -30.70
N ASP A 369 -78.43 -11.78 -31.02
CA ASP A 369 -77.07 -12.08 -30.56
C ASP A 369 -76.01 -11.59 -31.54
N GLY A 370 -76.39 -11.20 -32.76
CA GLY A 370 -75.50 -10.64 -33.78
C GLY A 370 -76.15 -10.74 -35.15
N GLY A 371 -75.48 -10.26 -36.19
CA GLY A 371 -75.73 -10.64 -37.59
C GLY A 371 -74.85 -11.84 -38.01
N ASP A 372 -75.09 -12.43 -39.18
CA ASP A 372 -74.31 -13.57 -39.73
C ASP A 372 -72.80 -13.28 -39.79
N ALA A 373 -72.42 -12.00 -39.89
CA ALA A 373 -71.03 -11.59 -39.91
C ALA A 373 -70.33 -11.71 -38.54
N CYS A 374 -71.10 -11.68 -37.44
CA CYS A 374 -70.62 -11.80 -36.08
C CYS A 374 -71.34 -12.90 -35.27
N ASP A 375 -71.99 -13.84 -35.97
CA ASP A 375 -72.54 -15.08 -35.42
C ASP A 375 -71.60 -16.24 -35.76
N ASP A 376 -71.38 -17.11 -34.79
CA ASP A 376 -70.40 -18.19 -34.89
C ASP A 376 -71.01 -19.49 -35.43
N ASP A 377 -72.35 -19.59 -35.54
CA ASP A 377 -73.10 -20.77 -36.00
C ASP A 377 -74.34 -20.29 -36.79
N ASP A 378 -74.11 -19.90 -38.04
CA ASP A 378 -75.06 -19.27 -38.98
C ASP A 378 -76.37 -20.08 -39.12
N ASP A 379 -76.28 -21.39 -38.96
CA ASP A 379 -77.34 -22.35 -39.26
C ASP A 379 -77.91 -23.06 -38.00
N ASN A 380 -77.23 -22.89 -36.87
CA ASN A 380 -77.57 -23.34 -35.53
C ASN A 380 -77.77 -24.87 -35.45
N ASP A 381 -76.92 -25.66 -36.12
CA ASP A 381 -76.90 -27.12 -35.97
C ASP A 381 -76.07 -27.61 -34.77
N GLY A 382 -75.29 -26.70 -34.17
CA GLY A 382 -74.42 -26.94 -33.04
C GLY A 382 -72.94 -27.11 -33.40
N VAL A 383 -72.58 -26.92 -34.68
CA VAL A 383 -71.21 -26.82 -35.18
C VAL A 383 -70.97 -25.37 -35.61
N PRO A 384 -69.98 -24.69 -35.02
CA PRO A 384 -69.63 -23.34 -35.43
C PRO A 384 -69.17 -23.29 -36.90
N ASP A 385 -69.56 -22.26 -37.62
CA ASP A 385 -69.32 -21.99 -39.05
C ASP A 385 -67.90 -22.23 -39.55
N VAL A 386 -66.93 -21.88 -38.71
CA VAL A 386 -65.50 -22.03 -39.01
C VAL A 386 -65.06 -23.49 -39.05
N THR A 387 -65.81 -24.36 -38.38
CA THR A 387 -65.60 -25.81 -38.32
C THR A 387 -66.70 -26.57 -39.02
N ASP A 388 -67.76 -25.88 -39.45
CA ASP A 388 -68.88 -26.46 -40.16
C ASP A 388 -68.47 -26.71 -41.61
N ASP A 389 -68.10 -27.97 -41.85
CA ASP A 389 -67.76 -28.54 -43.14
C ASP A 389 -68.95 -28.46 -44.13
N CYS A 390 -70.15 -28.10 -43.65
CA CYS A 390 -71.32 -27.71 -44.41
C CYS A 390 -72.04 -26.42 -43.90
N ARG A 391 -71.32 -25.36 -43.45
CA ARG A 391 -71.71 -24.02 -42.85
C ARG A 391 -73.15 -23.47 -42.86
N THR A 392 -73.96 -23.78 -43.88
CA THR A 392 -75.35 -23.29 -43.97
C THR A 392 -76.37 -24.42 -44.01
N VAL A 393 -75.91 -25.65 -43.76
CA VAL A 393 -76.64 -26.91 -43.89
C VAL A 393 -76.31 -27.85 -42.74
N ALA A 394 -77.24 -27.91 -41.79
CA ALA A 394 -77.13 -28.67 -40.56
C ALA A 394 -76.74 -30.14 -40.76
N ASP A 395 -75.55 -30.52 -40.28
CA ASP A 395 -75.00 -31.87 -40.35
C ASP A 395 -74.21 -32.32 -39.10
N ALA A 396 -73.94 -31.50 -38.09
CA ALA A 396 -73.62 -31.79 -36.68
C ALA A 396 -72.54 -32.85 -36.29
N LEU A 397 -72.08 -33.72 -37.19
CA LEU A 397 -71.13 -34.82 -36.92
C LEU A 397 -69.77 -34.61 -37.58
N GLN A 398 -69.65 -33.69 -38.53
CA GLN A 398 -68.38 -33.16 -39.05
C GLN A 398 -67.35 -34.23 -39.37
N ILE A 399 -67.74 -35.19 -40.20
CA ILE A 399 -66.82 -36.25 -40.62
C ILE A 399 -66.26 -35.78 -41.96
N ASP A 400 -64.95 -35.59 -42.05
CA ASP A 400 -64.19 -35.21 -43.26
C ASP A 400 -62.95 -36.10 -43.29
N THR A 401 -62.98 -37.15 -44.11
CA THR A 401 -61.99 -38.22 -44.05
C THR A 401 -60.69 -37.87 -44.79
N ASP A 402 -60.75 -37.12 -45.88
CA ASP A 402 -59.58 -36.73 -46.69
C ASP A 402 -59.00 -35.40 -46.23
N GLY A 403 -59.77 -34.67 -45.42
CA GLY A 403 -59.42 -33.37 -44.90
C GLY A 403 -59.44 -32.31 -46.00
N ASP A 404 -60.23 -32.49 -47.06
CA ASP A 404 -60.36 -31.48 -48.12
C ASP A 404 -61.18 -30.25 -47.66
N GLY A 405 -61.80 -30.35 -46.49
CA GLY A 405 -62.56 -29.29 -45.82
C GLY A 405 -64.04 -29.28 -46.19
N LEU A 406 -64.49 -30.25 -46.98
CA LEU A 406 -65.89 -30.53 -47.23
C LEU A 406 -66.23 -31.82 -46.47
N GLY A 407 -67.25 -31.77 -45.61
CA GLY A 407 -67.60 -32.95 -44.82
C GLY A 407 -68.07 -34.08 -45.72
N ASP A 408 -67.84 -35.34 -45.34
CA ASP A 408 -68.43 -36.55 -45.93
C ASP A 408 -69.97 -36.40 -46.13
N ALA A 409 -70.65 -35.55 -45.33
CA ALA A 409 -72.08 -35.24 -45.49
C ALA A 409 -72.37 -34.43 -46.77
N CYS A 410 -71.40 -33.65 -47.21
CA CYS A 410 -71.36 -32.91 -48.47
C CYS A 410 -70.22 -33.32 -49.47
N ASP A 411 -69.44 -34.41 -49.24
CA ASP A 411 -68.30 -34.91 -50.06
C ASP A 411 -68.43 -36.37 -50.66
N ASP A 412 -67.66 -36.70 -51.71
CA ASP A 412 -67.77 -37.88 -52.58
C ASP A 412 -66.47 -38.75 -52.74
N ASP A 413 -65.31 -38.43 -52.14
CA ASP A 413 -64.02 -39.18 -52.24
C ASP A 413 -63.17 -39.12 -50.94
N ASP A 414 -63.58 -39.89 -49.93
CA ASP A 414 -63.20 -39.77 -48.51
C ASP A 414 -61.69 -39.81 -48.19
N ASP A 415 -60.73 -40.22 -49.05
CA ASP A 415 -59.29 -40.10 -48.72
C ASP A 415 -58.43 -39.38 -49.77
N ASP A 416 -59.08 -38.75 -50.75
CA ASP A 416 -58.57 -37.98 -51.89
C ASP A 416 -57.31 -38.58 -52.55
N ASP A 417 -57.13 -39.89 -52.46
CA ASP A 417 -55.96 -40.59 -52.99
C ASP A 417 -56.11 -40.90 -54.50
N GLY A 418 -57.29 -40.57 -55.04
CA GLY A 418 -57.73 -40.76 -56.41
C GLY A 418 -58.42 -42.10 -56.66
N VAL A 419 -58.71 -42.88 -55.62
CA VAL A 419 -59.49 -44.11 -55.64
C VAL A 419 -60.76 -43.92 -54.79
N PRO A 420 -61.94 -43.65 -55.40
CA PRO A 420 -63.18 -43.45 -54.65
C PRO A 420 -63.41 -44.59 -53.65
N ASP A 421 -63.79 -44.27 -52.42
CA ASP A 421 -63.76 -45.17 -51.23
C ASP A 421 -64.52 -46.49 -51.41
N ALA A 422 -65.36 -46.60 -52.43
CA ALA A 422 -65.88 -47.89 -52.91
C ALA A 422 -64.82 -48.90 -53.45
N ALA A 423 -63.53 -48.55 -53.64
CA ALA A 423 -62.53 -49.38 -54.33
C ALA A 423 -61.13 -49.52 -53.67
N ASP A 424 -60.87 -48.96 -52.49
CA ASP A 424 -59.54 -48.94 -51.84
C ASP A 424 -59.32 -50.08 -50.80
N ASN A 425 -58.09 -50.63 -50.64
CA ASN A 425 -57.73 -51.57 -49.54
C ASN A 425 -57.37 -50.86 -48.22
N CYS A 426 -57.37 -49.54 -48.27
CA CYS A 426 -57.22 -48.57 -47.22
C CYS A 426 -58.13 -47.33 -47.50
N PRO A 427 -59.48 -47.40 -47.43
CA PRO A 427 -60.42 -46.33 -47.89
C PRO A 427 -60.44 -45.00 -47.12
N LEU A 428 -59.60 -44.89 -46.12
CA LEU A 428 -59.43 -43.70 -45.29
C LEU A 428 -57.92 -43.37 -45.24
N THR A 429 -57.11 -43.95 -46.13
CA THR A 429 -55.64 -43.97 -46.02
C THR A 429 -54.97 -44.19 -47.38
N GLY A 430 -54.77 -43.08 -48.09
CA GLY A 430 -53.85 -43.00 -49.23
C GLY A 430 -52.36 -43.11 -48.83
N PRO A 431 -51.43 -43.19 -49.81
CA PRO A 431 -51.64 -43.18 -51.27
C PRO A 431 -51.88 -44.58 -51.87
N ALA A 432 -52.40 -44.62 -53.10
CA ALA A 432 -52.85 -45.77 -53.92
C ALA A 432 -51.89 -46.97 -54.17
N ARG A 433 -50.84 -47.17 -53.36
CA ARG A 433 -49.91 -48.31 -53.40
C ARG A 433 -50.40 -49.42 -52.48
N GLN A 434 -50.28 -50.65 -52.97
CA GLN A 434 -50.99 -51.80 -52.41
C GLN A 434 -50.01 -52.96 -52.13
N ALA A 435 -48.79 -52.66 -51.62
CA ALA A 435 -47.71 -53.61 -51.29
C ALA A 435 -47.82 -54.14 -49.84
N ASP A 436 -47.21 -55.29 -49.52
CA ASP A 436 -47.39 -56.06 -48.27
C ASP A 436 -46.24 -57.11 -48.12
N ALA A 437 -45.17 -56.79 -47.38
CA ALA A 437 -43.86 -57.45 -47.33
C ALA A 437 -43.84 -58.72 -46.45
N ASP A 438 -44.64 -58.73 -45.38
CA ASP A 438 -44.85 -59.88 -44.51
C ASP A 438 -46.12 -60.69 -44.89
N GLY A 439 -47.05 -60.08 -45.63
CA GLY A 439 -48.13 -60.73 -46.39
C GLY A 439 -49.47 -60.87 -45.66
N ASP A 440 -49.84 -59.92 -44.79
CA ASP A 440 -50.95 -60.05 -43.84
C ASP A 440 -52.32 -59.47 -44.31
N GLY A 441 -52.33 -58.70 -45.41
CA GLY A 441 -53.52 -58.10 -46.02
C GLY A 441 -53.81 -56.64 -45.62
N ARG A 442 -53.03 -56.08 -44.69
CA ARG A 442 -52.84 -54.64 -44.53
C ARG A 442 -51.70 -54.20 -45.46
N GLY A 443 -51.81 -53.01 -46.04
CA GLY A 443 -50.70 -52.53 -46.89
C GLY A 443 -49.49 -52.14 -46.04
N ASP A 444 -48.27 -52.35 -46.55
CA ASP A 444 -46.98 -51.92 -45.95
C ASP A 444 -47.05 -50.47 -45.43
N VAL A 445 -47.80 -49.63 -46.12
CA VAL A 445 -47.95 -48.19 -45.82
C VAL A 445 -48.71 -47.95 -44.52
N CYS A 446 -49.59 -48.86 -44.11
CA CYS A 446 -50.25 -48.79 -42.83
C CYS A 446 -49.81 -49.91 -41.86
N ASP A 447 -48.62 -50.49 -42.07
CA ASP A 447 -47.93 -51.42 -41.14
C ASP A 447 -46.70 -50.76 -40.46
N SER A 448 -46.23 -51.28 -39.31
CA SER A 448 -45.33 -50.59 -38.37
C SER A 448 -44.07 -51.34 -37.92
N ASP A 449 -43.85 -52.56 -38.42
CA ASP A 449 -42.64 -53.37 -38.16
C ASP A 449 -42.45 -54.28 -39.37
N ASN A 450 -41.68 -53.80 -40.34
CA ASN A 450 -41.74 -54.34 -41.70
C ASN A 450 -40.99 -55.68 -41.85
N ASP A 451 -40.10 -56.04 -40.92
CA ASP A 451 -39.40 -57.33 -40.91
C ASP A 451 -39.66 -58.19 -39.65
N ALA A 452 -40.37 -57.65 -38.67
CA ALA A 452 -40.84 -58.32 -37.45
C ALA A 452 -39.71 -58.83 -36.52
N ASP A 453 -38.55 -58.18 -36.52
CA ASP A 453 -37.40 -58.55 -35.67
C ASP A 453 -37.49 -58.00 -34.23
N GLY A 454 -38.42 -57.06 -34.00
CA GLY A 454 -38.74 -56.48 -32.71
C GLY A 454 -38.04 -55.15 -32.40
N VAL A 455 -37.23 -54.64 -33.33
CA VAL A 455 -36.78 -53.25 -33.36
C VAL A 455 -37.65 -52.50 -34.39
N PRO A 456 -38.39 -51.45 -34.00
CA PRO A 456 -39.16 -50.67 -34.96
C PRO A 456 -38.27 -50.09 -36.06
N ASP A 457 -38.76 -50.08 -37.31
CA ASP A 457 -38.01 -49.64 -38.50
C ASP A 457 -37.19 -48.35 -38.34
N ALA A 458 -37.61 -47.44 -37.47
CA ALA A 458 -36.94 -46.16 -37.24
C ALA A 458 -35.63 -46.26 -36.43
N ASP A 459 -35.44 -47.30 -35.62
CA ASP A 459 -34.35 -47.43 -34.65
C ASP A 459 -33.35 -48.54 -34.98
N ASP A 460 -33.48 -49.16 -36.16
CA ASP A 460 -32.66 -50.29 -36.56
C ASP A 460 -31.56 -49.85 -37.54
N ASN A 461 -30.27 -50.08 -37.22
CA ASN A 461 -29.19 -49.89 -38.21
C ASN A 461 -29.20 -50.99 -39.31
N CYS A 462 -30.19 -51.89 -39.29
CA CYS A 462 -30.50 -52.92 -40.30
C CYS A 462 -32.03 -53.18 -40.56
N PRO A 463 -32.90 -52.19 -40.92
CA PRO A 463 -34.39 -52.23 -40.85
C PRO A 463 -35.16 -53.23 -41.74
N LEU A 464 -34.46 -54.05 -42.51
CA LEU A 464 -35.04 -55.05 -43.40
C LEU A 464 -34.44 -56.45 -43.14
N THR A 465 -33.54 -56.54 -42.15
CA THR A 465 -32.70 -57.71 -41.86
C THR A 465 -32.25 -57.78 -40.38
N GLY A 466 -32.94 -58.56 -39.54
CA GLY A 466 -32.45 -58.88 -38.20
C GLY A 466 -31.23 -59.85 -38.11
N PRO A 467 -30.56 -59.97 -36.93
CA PRO A 467 -31.03 -59.54 -35.59
C PRO A 467 -30.25 -58.40 -34.87
N ALA A 468 -31.00 -57.44 -34.29
CA ALA A 468 -30.83 -56.55 -33.12
C ALA A 468 -29.47 -55.99 -32.57
N SER A 469 -28.27 -56.37 -33.03
CA SER A 469 -27.00 -55.83 -32.45
C SER A 469 -26.54 -54.54 -33.14
N GLN A 470 -26.13 -53.54 -32.35
CA GLN A 470 -25.79 -52.19 -32.82
C GLN A 470 -24.31 -51.77 -32.58
N ALA A 471 -23.36 -52.72 -32.44
CA ALA A 471 -21.92 -52.42 -32.19
C ALA A 471 -21.15 -52.08 -33.48
N ASP A 472 -20.05 -51.32 -33.40
CA ASP A 472 -19.25 -50.78 -34.53
C ASP A 472 -17.79 -50.51 -34.08
N LEU A 473 -16.84 -51.42 -34.36
CA LEU A 473 -15.47 -51.39 -33.80
C LEU A 473 -14.52 -50.39 -34.47
N ASP A 474 -14.66 -50.16 -35.78
CA ASP A 474 -13.84 -49.22 -36.54
C ASP A 474 -14.53 -47.85 -36.76
N GLY A 475 -15.83 -47.76 -36.45
CA GLY A 475 -16.60 -46.52 -36.32
C GLY A 475 -17.20 -46.03 -37.64
N ASP A 476 -17.53 -46.91 -38.59
CA ASP A 476 -17.96 -46.56 -39.94
C ASP A 476 -19.48 -46.34 -40.13
N GLY A 477 -20.29 -46.67 -39.12
CA GLY A 477 -21.75 -46.50 -39.09
C GLY A 477 -22.56 -47.69 -39.62
N LEU A 478 -21.92 -48.77 -40.06
CA LEU A 478 -22.53 -50.09 -40.21
C LEU A 478 -22.28 -50.92 -38.94
N GLY A 479 -23.26 -51.69 -38.49
CA GLY A 479 -23.05 -52.54 -37.31
C GLY A 479 -22.16 -53.75 -37.63
N ASP A 480 -21.30 -54.20 -36.70
CA ASP A 480 -20.39 -55.37 -36.80
C ASP A 480 -21.10 -56.63 -37.37
N VAL A 481 -22.42 -56.78 -37.16
CA VAL A 481 -23.20 -57.92 -37.67
C VAL A 481 -23.44 -57.86 -39.18
N CYS A 482 -23.45 -56.66 -39.75
CA CYS A 482 -23.54 -56.41 -41.19
C CYS A 482 -22.22 -55.91 -41.81
N ASP A 483 -21.13 -55.85 -41.04
CA ASP A 483 -19.75 -55.52 -41.47
C ASP A 483 -18.81 -56.76 -41.51
N GLY A 484 -17.60 -56.67 -42.08
CA GLY A 484 -16.74 -57.83 -42.36
C GLY A 484 -15.21 -57.63 -42.35
N ASP A 485 -14.69 -56.59 -41.70
CA ASP A 485 -13.25 -56.34 -41.45
C ASP A 485 -13.08 -55.53 -40.14
N ASP A 486 -13.13 -56.22 -38.99
CA ASP A 486 -13.44 -55.58 -37.70
C ASP A 486 -12.33 -54.63 -37.19
N ASP A 487 -11.05 -54.85 -37.54
CA ASP A 487 -9.92 -54.00 -37.08
C ASP A 487 -9.29 -53.11 -38.17
N GLY A 488 -9.80 -53.21 -39.40
CA GLY A 488 -9.46 -52.32 -40.52
C GLY A 488 -8.02 -52.43 -41.03
N ASP A 489 -7.27 -53.50 -40.71
CA ASP A 489 -5.89 -53.68 -41.15
C ASP A 489 -5.75 -54.19 -42.61
N GLY A 490 -6.87 -54.61 -43.19
CA GLY A 490 -6.99 -55.07 -44.57
C GLY A 490 -6.83 -56.59 -44.75
N ILE A 491 -6.73 -57.36 -43.66
CA ILE A 491 -6.85 -58.82 -43.65
C ILE A 491 -8.20 -59.20 -43.01
N PRO A 492 -9.18 -59.70 -43.79
CA PRO A 492 -10.49 -60.07 -43.24
C PRO A 492 -10.38 -61.09 -42.10
N ASP A 493 -11.11 -60.88 -41.00
CA ASP A 493 -11.03 -61.58 -39.71
C ASP A 493 -10.82 -63.10 -39.81
N ALA A 494 -11.45 -63.73 -40.80
CA ALA A 494 -11.38 -65.17 -41.00
C ALA A 494 -9.99 -65.71 -41.42
N ALA A 495 -9.00 -64.85 -41.71
CA ALA A 495 -7.71 -65.23 -42.27
C ALA A 495 -6.48 -64.75 -41.46
N ASP A 496 -6.69 -64.08 -40.33
CA ASP A 496 -5.62 -63.50 -39.54
C ASP A 496 -5.26 -64.37 -38.31
N ASN A 497 -3.97 -64.61 -38.04
CA ASN A 497 -3.52 -65.22 -36.77
C ASN A 497 -3.36 -64.20 -35.63
N CYS A 498 -3.70 -62.92 -35.91
CA CYS A 498 -3.89 -61.82 -34.98
C CYS A 498 -5.15 -60.93 -35.29
N PRO A 499 -6.40 -61.44 -35.41
CA PRO A 499 -7.59 -60.74 -35.99
C PRO A 499 -8.13 -59.45 -35.32
N ARG A 500 -7.40 -58.93 -34.34
CA ARG A 500 -7.76 -57.69 -33.62
C ARG A 500 -6.51 -56.84 -33.38
N THR A 501 -5.39 -57.10 -34.07
CA THR A 501 -4.07 -56.50 -33.78
C THR A 501 -3.18 -56.42 -35.03
N ALA A 502 -3.01 -55.22 -35.56
CA ALA A 502 -2.12 -54.93 -36.69
C ALA A 502 -0.68 -54.55 -36.25
N PRO A 503 0.41 -54.86 -37.00
CA PRO A 503 0.51 -55.63 -38.27
C PRO A 503 1.34 -56.95 -38.13
N ALA A 504 0.82 -58.11 -38.56
CA ALA A 504 1.45 -59.44 -38.34
C ALA A 504 2.08 -60.10 -39.61
N ASP A 505 3.28 -60.72 -39.51
CA ASP A 505 3.97 -61.46 -40.59
C ASP A 505 3.84 -63.00 -40.54
N GLN A 506 3.14 -63.53 -39.53
CA GLN A 506 2.64 -64.91 -39.38
C GLN A 506 3.72 -66.02 -39.11
N THR A 507 4.93 -65.76 -38.57
CA THR A 507 5.94 -66.80 -38.19
C THR A 507 5.66 -67.51 -36.85
N ASP A 508 6.20 -68.72 -36.58
CA ASP A 508 5.93 -69.57 -35.38
C ASP A 508 7.09 -70.60 -35.13
N THR A 509 8.04 -70.30 -34.24
CA THR A 509 9.34 -71.02 -34.04
C THR A 509 9.20 -72.34 -33.29
N ASP A 510 8.27 -72.43 -32.35
CA ASP A 510 8.02 -73.62 -31.54
C ASP A 510 6.81 -74.45 -32.04
N GLY A 511 5.98 -73.86 -32.89
CA GLY A 511 4.91 -74.50 -33.67
C GLY A 511 3.54 -74.55 -32.98
N ASP A 512 3.22 -73.61 -32.10
CA ASP A 512 2.04 -73.67 -31.23
C ASP A 512 0.75 -73.05 -31.83
N GLY A 513 0.88 -72.28 -32.92
CA GLY A 513 -0.23 -71.65 -33.64
C GLY A 513 -0.52 -70.20 -33.24
N GLN A 514 0.20 -69.64 -32.27
CA GLN A 514 0.39 -68.21 -32.08
C GLN A 514 1.57 -67.75 -32.94
N GLY A 515 1.55 -66.51 -33.44
CA GLY A 515 2.67 -66.02 -34.25
C GLY A 515 3.80 -65.48 -33.35
N ASP A 516 5.08 -65.60 -33.72
CA ASP A 516 6.25 -65.09 -32.95
C ASP A 516 6.07 -63.62 -32.52
N VAL A 517 5.38 -62.80 -33.32
CA VAL A 517 5.09 -61.38 -33.01
C VAL A 517 4.12 -61.23 -31.83
N CYS A 518 3.25 -62.21 -31.61
CA CYS A 518 2.35 -62.28 -30.46
C CYS A 518 2.67 -63.44 -29.50
N ASP A 519 3.83 -64.12 -29.66
CA ASP A 519 4.35 -65.21 -28.81
C ASP A 519 5.58 -64.75 -27.99
N PRO A 520 5.62 -64.97 -26.67
CA PRO A 520 6.74 -64.55 -25.83
C PRO A 520 7.91 -65.54 -25.59
N ASP A 521 7.91 -66.80 -26.06
CA ASP A 521 8.98 -67.81 -25.77
C ASP A 521 9.27 -68.78 -26.96
N ASP A 522 10.14 -68.39 -27.90
CA ASP A 522 10.38 -69.07 -29.18
C ASP A 522 11.01 -70.47 -29.06
N ASP A 523 11.78 -70.77 -28.00
CA ASP A 523 12.52 -72.04 -27.84
C ASP A 523 11.98 -72.94 -26.69
N ASN A 524 11.11 -72.35 -25.87
CA ASN A 524 10.30 -72.98 -24.84
C ASN A 524 11.14 -73.73 -23.79
N ASP A 525 12.39 -73.31 -23.57
CA ASP A 525 13.26 -73.77 -22.48
C ASP A 525 12.92 -73.14 -21.11
N ARG A 526 11.95 -72.21 -21.13
CA ARG A 526 11.40 -71.39 -20.04
C ARG A 526 12.19 -70.13 -19.74
N VAL A 527 13.14 -69.77 -20.59
CA VAL A 527 13.73 -68.43 -20.62
C VAL A 527 13.19 -67.76 -21.87
N LEU A 528 12.31 -66.75 -21.68
CA LEU A 528 11.74 -65.97 -22.78
C LEU A 528 12.87 -65.39 -23.66
N ASP A 529 12.67 -65.27 -24.98
CA ASP A 529 13.76 -64.99 -25.93
C ASP A 529 14.53 -63.71 -25.65
N GLY A 530 13.84 -62.70 -25.11
CA GLY A 530 14.47 -61.46 -24.67
C GLY A 530 15.51 -61.64 -23.57
N ALA A 531 15.61 -62.82 -22.94
CA ALA A 531 16.42 -63.10 -21.76
C ALA A 531 17.35 -64.31 -21.91
N ASP A 532 17.36 -64.99 -23.06
CA ASP A 532 18.20 -66.16 -23.30
C ASP A 532 19.42 -65.77 -24.16
N ASN A 533 20.62 -65.88 -23.61
CA ASN A 533 21.93 -65.75 -24.29
C ASN A 533 22.30 -66.99 -25.11
N CYS A 534 21.40 -67.97 -25.08
CA CYS A 534 21.37 -69.14 -25.94
C CYS A 534 19.93 -69.36 -26.49
N PRO A 535 19.22 -68.36 -27.08
CA PRO A 535 17.75 -68.31 -27.31
C PRO A 535 17.22 -69.27 -28.40
N ARG A 536 18.07 -70.20 -28.81
CA ARG A 536 17.79 -71.24 -29.80
C ARG A 536 18.39 -72.58 -29.39
N ALA A 537 18.93 -72.71 -28.18
CA ALA A 537 19.77 -73.81 -27.73
C ALA A 537 18.96 -74.91 -27.02
N VAL A 538 18.02 -75.49 -27.76
CA VAL A 538 17.05 -76.47 -27.26
C VAL A 538 17.68 -77.60 -26.42
N GLY A 539 17.28 -77.70 -25.14
CA GLY A 539 17.45 -78.89 -24.30
C GLY A 539 18.68 -78.95 -23.38
N ARG A 540 19.31 -77.81 -23.04
CA ARG A 540 20.43 -77.74 -22.09
C ARG A 540 20.20 -76.92 -20.81
N GLY A 541 18.95 -76.76 -20.38
CA GLY A 541 18.64 -76.39 -18.99
C GLY A 541 18.96 -74.95 -18.59
N GLY A 542 18.85 -74.00 -19.53
CA GLY A 542 18.76 -72.56 -19.26
C GLY A 542 19.91 -71.94 -18.46
N SER A 543 21.15 -72.44 -18.60
CA SER A 543 22.31 -71.81 -17.93
C SER A 543 22.81 -70.62 -18.75
N GLN A 544 22.68 -69.43 -18.18
CA GLN A 544 22.99 -68.13 -18.82
C GLN A 544 24.33 -67.54 -18.33
N LEU A 545 25.22 -68.35 -17.75
CA LEU A 545 26.56 -67.90 -17.32
C LEU A 545 27.44 -67.67 -18.54
N ASP A 546 28.11 -66.52 -18.59
CA ASP A 546 28.90 -65.96 -19.69
C ASP A 546 29.91 -64.98 -19.05
N LEU A 547 31.14 -65.43 -18.80
CA LEU A 547 32.12 -64.82 -17.90
C LEU A 547 32.90 -63.71 -18.61
N ASP A 548 33.29 -63.92 -19.86
CA ASP A 548 33.88 -62.89 -20.72
C ASP A 548 32.81 -62.03 -21.42
N ARG A 549 31.54 -62.46 -21.36
CA ARG A 549 30.35 -61.71 -21.81
C ARG A 549 30.38 -61.42 -23.30
N ASP A 550 30.95 -62.31 -24.09
CA ASP A 550 30.96 -62.17 -25.54
C ASP A 550 29.57 -62.44 -26.17
N GLY A 551 28.59 -62.82 -25.34
CA GLY A 551 27.21 -63.13 -25.71
C GLY A 551 27.01 -64.63 -25.93
N VAL A 552 28.04 -65.44 -25.71
CA VAL A 552 28.04 -66.88 -25.72
C VAL A 552 28.28 -67.36 -24.30
N GLY A 553 27.32 -68.06 -23.70
CA GLY A 553 27.53 -68.54 -22.34
C GLY A 553 28.75 -69.47 -22.19
N ASP A 554 29.42 -69.45 -21.03
CA ASP A 554 30.59 -70.28 -20.60
C ASP A 554 30.46 -71.74 -21.00
N VAL A 555 29.23 -72.26 -20.97
CA VAL A 555 28.93 -73.65 -21.33
C VAL A 555 29.22 -73.94 -22.82
N CYS A 556 29.35 -72.90 -23.63
CA CYS A 556 29.75 -72.89 -25.02
C CYS A 556 31.02 -72.06 -25.35
N ASP A 557 31.87 -71.69 -24.36
CA ASP A 557 33.14 -70.93 -24.54
C ASP A 557 34.45 -71.74 -24.19
N ASP A 558 35.63 -71.30 -24.69
CA ASP A 558 36.98 -71.94 -24.62
C ASP A 558 38.09 -71.03 -23.98
N ASP A 559 37.81 -69.75 -23.71
CA ASP A 559 38.69 -68.76 -23.08
C ASP A 559 37.85 -68.03 -22.04
N ASP A 560 37.66 -68.65 -20.87
CA ASP A 560 36.55 -68.31 -19.98
C ASP A 560 36.58 -66.83 -19.51
N ASP A 561 37.75 -66.19 -19.48
CA ASP A 561 37.89 -64.75 -19.17
C ASP A 561 38.31 -63.88 -20.38
N GLY A 562 38.48 -64.49 -21.56
CA GLY A 562 38.61 -63.78 -22.84
C GLY A 562 39.86 -62.91 -23.00
N ASP A 563 40.90 -63.10 -22.20
CA ASP A 563 42.07 -62.22 -22.16
C ASP A 563 43.14 -62.55 -23.23
N GLY A 564 42.91 -63.66 -23.95
CA GLY A 564 43.79 -64.17 -25.00
C GLY A 564 44.87 -65.13 -24.50
N VAL A 565 44.88 -65.46 -23.21
CA VAL A 565 45.77 -66.39 -22.52
C VAL A 565 44.95 -67.58 -22.02
N ALA A 566 44.65 -68.51 -22.94
CA ALA A 566 43.90 -69.73 -22.62
C ALA A 566 44.24 -70.37 -21.25
N ASP A 567 43.21 -70.74 -20.49
CA ASP A 567 43.18 -71.09 -19.05
C ASP A 567 44.31 -72.00 -18.51
N GLY A 568 45.02 -72.73 -19.37
CA GLY A 568 46.05 -73.69 -18.99
C GLY A 568 47.45 -73.14 -18.74
N VAL A 569 47.75 -71.88 -19.11
CA VAL A 569 49.06 -71.22 -18.92
C VAL A 569 48.97 -69.89 -18.18
N ASP A 570 47.76 -69.44 -17.95
CA ASP A 570 47.45 -68.21 -17.25
C ASP A 570 47.77 -68.32 -15.75
N ARG A 571 48.42 -67.29 -15.19
CA ARG A 571 48.62 -67.13 -13.74
C ARG A 571 47.32 -66.80 -13.03
N CYS A 572 46.33 -66.26 -13.76
CA CYS A 572 44.99 -65.96 -13.27
C CYS A 572 43.86 -66.50 -14.21
N PRO A 573 43.68 -67.83 -14.40
CA PRO A 573 42.80 -68.47 -15.42
C PRO A 573 41.28 -68.18 -15.42
N ARG A 574 40.82 -67.26 -14.59
CA ARG A 574 39.41 -66.84 -14.50
C ARG A 574 39.30 -65.31 -14.34
N VAL A 575 40.42 -64.61 -14.48
CA VAL A 575 40.59 -63.17 -14.31
C VAL A 575 41.56 -62.73 -15.40
N ALA A 576 41.00 -62.03 -16.38
CA ALA A 576 41.75 -61.57 -17.53
C ALA A 576 43.00 -60.75 -17.15
N ASP A 577 44.17 -61.31 -17.40
CA ASP A 577 45.48 -60.73 -17.15
C ASP A 577 46.42 -60.98 -18.36
N PRO A 578 46.37 -60.14 -19.39
CA PRO A 578 47.30 -60.29 -20.51
C PRO A 578 48.77 -59.96 -20.16
N ALA A 579 49.03 -59.29 -19.03
CA ALA A 579 50.31 -58.67 -18.69
C ALA A 579 51.21 -59.56 -17.82
N GLN A 580 50.61 -60.39 -16.96
CA GLN A 580 51.25 -61.38 -16.10
C GLN A 580 52.32 -60.74 -15.20
N LEU A 581 51.99 -59.59 -14.60
CA LEU A 581 52.82 -58.86 -13.61
C LEU A 581 52.87 -59.61 -12.27
N ASP A 582 53.89 -59.35 -11.46
CA ASP A 582 54.31 -60.14 -10.28
C ASP A 582 55.25 -59.24 -9.45
N THR A 583 54.67 -58.25 -8.76
CA THR A 583 55.34 -57.08 -8.16
C THR A 583 56.27 -57.48 -7.00
N ASP A 584 55.84 -58.39 -6.14
CA ASP A 584 56.64 -58.96 -5.05
C ASP A 584 57.49 -60.19 -5.47
N GLY A 585 57.14 -60.83 -6.60
CA GLY A 585 57.84 -61.98 -7.16
C GLY A 585 57.45 -63.34 -6.56
N ASP A 586 56.28 -63.44 -5.94
CA ASP A 586 55.66 -64.61 -5.30
C ASP A 586 55.32 -65.75 -6.28
N GLY A 587 54.86 -65.41 -7.49
CA GLY A 587 54.45 -66.37 -8.52
C GLY A 587 52.95 -66.52 -8.77
N LEU A 588 52.08 -65.96 -7.92
CA LEU A 588 50.78 -65.40 -8.32
C LEU A 588 51.03 -64.20 -9.25
N GLY A 589 50.00 -63.79 -9.98
CA GLY A 589 50.10 -62.56 -10.78
C GLY A 589 49.32 -61.47 -10.08
N ASP A 590 49.74 -60.22 -10.18
CA ASP A 590 49.13 -59.08 -9.46
C ASP A 590 47.60 -59.05 -9.61
N ALA A 591 47.08 -59.44 -10.78
CA ALA A 591 45.63 -59.52 -11.03
C ALA A 591 44.86 -60.56 -10.19
N CYS A 592 45.57 -61.47 -9.51
CA CYS A 592 45.01 -62.48 -8.62
C CYS A 592 45.88 -62.74 -7.38
N ASP A 593 46.78 -61.81 -7.03
CA ASP A 593 47.37 -61.68 -5.71
C ASP A 593 46.50 -60.75 -4.85
N ASP A 594 46.62 -60.87 -3.53
CA ASP A 594 45.82 -60.08 -2.58
C ASP A 594 46.70 -59.04 -1.81
N ASP A 595 48.02 -59.00 -2.00
CA ASP A 595 49.03 -58.13 -1.33
C ASP A 595 50.28 -58.04 -2.23
N ASP A 596 50.24 -57.14 -3.21
CA ASP A 596 51.15 -57.03 -4.35
C ASP A 596 52.57 -56.54 -3.98
N ASP A 597 52.74 -55.90 -2.83
CA ASP A 597 54.03 -55.36 -2.37
C ASP A 597 54.59 -55.97 -1.06
N ASP A 598 53.80 -56.85 -0.43
CA ASP A 598 54.16 -57.72 0.69
C ASP A 598 54.50 -56.92 1.97
N ASP A 599 53.85 -55.76 2.17
CA ASP A 599 53.99 -54.91 3.36
C ASP A 599 53.12 -55.35 4.55
N GLY A 600 52.12 -56.20 4.27
CA GLY A 600 51.21 -56.82 5.22
C GLY A 600 49.80 -56.20 5.26
N ILE A 601 49.50 -55.24 4.39
CA ILE A 601 48.16 -54.76 4.04
C ILE A 601 47.76 -55.40 2.70
N ALA A 602 46.50 -55.79 2.57
CA ALA A 602 46.03 -56.41 1.33
C ALA A 602 45.67 -55.31 0.32
N ASP A 603 45.91 -55.48 -0.99
CA ASP A 603 45.74 -54.45 -2.03
C ASP A 603 44.39 -53.74 -1.98
N ALA A 604 43.34 -54.48 -1.65
CA ALA A 604 41.99 -53.93 -1.52
C ALA A 604 41.80 -52.96 -0.34
N ALA A 605 42.78 -52.88 0.56
CA ALA A 605 42.83 -52.04 1.74
C ALA A 605 44.17 -51.30 1.86
N ASP A 606 45.01 -51.38 0.83
CA ASP A 606 46.31 -50.72 0.72
C ASP A 606 46.12 -49.46 -0.13
N ASP A 607 46.40 -48.30 0.44
CA ASP A 607 46.36 -47.01 -0.25
C ASP A 607 47.62 -46.80 -1.13
N CYS A 608 48.64 -47.64 -0.98
CA CYS A 608 49.79 -47.74 -1.87
C CYS A 608 50.10 -49.20 -2.25
N PRO A 609 49.24 -49.90 -3.02
CA PRO A 609 49.34 -51.37 -3.28
C PRO A 609 50.65 -51.87 -3.91
N PHE A 610 51.48 -50.98 -4.41
CA PHE A 610 52.76 -51.32 -5.06
C PHE A 610 53.97 -50.71 -4.34
N VAL A 611 53.76 -49.98 -3.23
CA VAL A 611 54.78 -49.23 -2.48
C VAL A 611 54.55 -49.39 -0.97
N ALA A 612 55.31 -50.30 -0.37
CA ALA A 612 55.15 -50.68 1.03
C ALA A 612 54.98 -49.50 2.01
N ASP A 613 53.75 -49.28 2.47
CA ASP A 613 53.35 -48.32 3.49
C ASP A 613 52.49 -48.90 4.63
N PRO A 614 53.13 -49.40 5.71
CA PRO A 614 52.38 -50.01 6.80
C PRO A 614 51.56 -49.03 7.67
N ILE A 615 51.56 -47.72 7.40
CA ILE A 615 50.85 -46.70 8.21
C ILE A 615 49.58 -46.15 7.55
N GLN A 616 49.42 -46.27 6.23
CA GLN A 616 48.17 -46.04 5.50
C GLN A 616 47.57 -44.67 5.81
N ARG A 617 48.34 -43.62 5.51
CA ARG A 617 47.90 -42.24 5.67
C ARG A 617 47.49 -41.74 4.28
N ASP A 618 46.29 -41.19 4.22
CA ASP A 618 45.58 -40.75 3.02
C ASP A 618 44.83 -39.48 3.45
N THR A 619 45.42 -38.33 3.12
CA THR A 619 45.05 -37.02 3.69
C THR A 619 43.83 -36.42 2.99
N ASP A 620 43.70 -36.54 1.68
CA ASP A 620 42.54 -36.14 0.89
C ASP A 620 41.41 -37.20 0.86
N GLY A 621 41.72 -38.45 1.19
CA GLY A 621 40.77 -39.56 1.15
C GLY A 621 40.45 -40.03 -0.26
N ASP A 622 41.28 -39.72 -1.26
CA ASP A 622 41.10 -40.13 -2.65
C ASP A 622 41.36 -41.64 -2.86
N GLY A 623 42.03 -42.25 -1.87
CA GLY A 623 42.36 -43.66 -1.81
C GLY A 623 43.78 -44.00 -2.31
N LEU A 624 44.60 -43.00 -2.60
CA LEU A 624 46.06 -43.07 -2.71
C LEU A 624 46.68 -42.59 -1.40
N GLY A 625 47.65 -43.33 -0.88
CA GLY A 625 48.32 -42.93 0.35
C GLY A 625 49.34 -41.82 0.10
N ASP A 626 49.57 -40.94 1.09
CA ASP A 626 50.51 -39.81 1.02
C ASP A 626 51.94 -40.21 0.56
N LEU A 627 52.32 -41.48 0.72
CA LEU A 627 53.65 -41.96 0.25
C LEU A 627 53.72 -42.22 -1.26
N CYS A 628 52.57 -42.37 -1.91
CA CYS A 628 52.42 -42.58 -3.34
C CYS A 628 51.56 -41.52 -4.04
N ASP A 629 51.08 -40.52 -3.30
CA ASP A 629 50.53 -39.27 -3.83
C ASP A 629 51.62 -38.22 -4.10
N ASP A 630 51.36 -37.33 -5.08
CA ASP A 630 52.20 -36.17 -5.41
C ASP A 630 51.53 -34.84 -4.94
N ASP A 631 50.31 -34.91 -4.40
CA ASP A 631 49.42 -33.81 -3.98
C ASP A 631 48.49 -34.30 -2.85
N ASP A 632 49.01 -34.43 -1.63
CA ASP A 632 48.41 -35.15 -0.49
C ASP A 632 47.02 -34.62 -0.07
N ASP A 633 46.63 -33.41 -0.48
CA ASP A 633 45.34 -32.79 -0.15
C ASP A 633 44.42 -32.50 -1.37
N GLU A 634 44.84 -32.90 -2.58
CA GLU A 634 44.15 -32.75 -3.87
C GLU A 634 43.72 -31.31 -4.24
N ASP A 635 44.38 -30.27 -3.73
CA ASP A 635 44.01 -28.88 -4.06
C ASP A 635 44.56 -28.40 -5.43
N GLY A 636 45.44 -29.20 -6.03
CA GLY A 636 46.07 -28.96 -7.32
C GLY A 636 47.44 -28.29 -7.21
N VAL A 637 47.98 -28.11 -6.02
CA VAL A 637 49.33 -27.62 -5.73
C VAL A 637 50.19 -28.79 -5.18
N PRO A 638 51.18 -29.28 -5.94
CA PRO A 638 51.99 -30.40 -5.47
C PRO A 638 52.76 -30.07 -4.17
N ASP A 639 52.81 -31.00 -3.21
CA ASP A 639 53.34 -30.83 -1.83
C ASP A 639 54.69 -30.11 -1.75
N VAL A 640 55.52 -30.28 -2.79
CA VAL A 640 56.86 -29.70 -2.89
C VAL A 640 56.88 -28.18 -2.99
N ILE A 641 55.75 -27.56 -3.33
CA ILE A 641 55.55 -26.11 -3.43
C ILE A 641 54.28 -25.65 -2.71
N ASP A 642 53.64 -26.55 -1.96
CA ASP A 642 52.47 -26.26 -1.16
C ASP A 642 52.89 -25.69 0.20
N ASP A 643 52.35 -24.52 0.54
CA ASP A 643 52.57 -23.88 1.85
C ASP A 643 51.70 -24.53 2.96
N CYS A 644 50.71 -25.35 2.60
CA CYS A 644 49.90 -26.23 3.46
C CYS A 644 49.71 -27.65 2.88
N PRO A 645 50.76 -28.48 2.76
CA PRO A 645 50.69 -29.78 2.05
C PRO A 645 49.72 -30.85 2.58
N ASP A 646 49.09 -30.64 3.75
CA ASP A 646 48.16 -31.59 4.35
C ASP A 646 46.73 -30.99 4.44
N VAL A 647 46.48 -29.81 3.84
CA VAL A 647 45.26 -29.02 4.02
C VAL A 647 44.88 -28.32 2.72
N ALA A 648 43.89 -28.88 2.03
CA ALA A 648 43.44 -28.39 0.73
C ALA A 648 43.00 -26.92 0.79
N ALA A 649 43.84 -26.01 0.29
CA ALA A 649 43.73 -24.60 0.60
C ALA A 649 44.22 -23.68 -0.53
N THR A 650 44.12 -22.38 -0.28
CA THR A 650 44.81 -21.42 -1.13
C THR A 650 46.20 -21.17 -0.58
N GLN A 651 47.17 -20.94 -1.46
CA GLN A 651 48.55 -20.53 -1.13
C GLN A 651 48.64 -19.08 -0.62
N GLY A 652 47.64 -18.63 0.15
CA GLY A 652 47.65 -17.35 0.85
C GLY A 652 48.56 -17.46 2.07
N ASP A 653 49.37 -16.44 2.31
CA ASP A 653 50.33 -16.34 3.42
C ASP A 653 50.34 -14.86 3.80
N LEU A 654 49.39 -14.48 4.67
CA LEU A 654 49.03 -13.10 4.97
C LEU A 654 50.12 -12.39 5.78
N ASP A 655 50.73 -13.07 6.75
CA ASP A 655 51.83 -12.52 7.56
C ASP A 655 53.23 -12.73 6.94
N GLY A 656 53.34 -13.61 5.94
CA GLY A 656 54.55 -13.85 5.16
C GLY A 656 55.56 -14.78 5.84
N ASP A 657 55.14 -15.62 6.79
CA ASP A 657 56.03 -16.52 7.54
C ASP A 657 56.38 -17.82 6.79
N GLY A 658 55.59 -18.16 5.76
CA GLY A 658 55.75 -19.32 4.89
C GLY A 658 54.99 -20.58 5.33
N LEU A 659 54.07 -20.45 6.29
CA LEU A 659 52.89 -21.31 6.44
C LEU A 659 51.72 -20.62 5.73
N GLY A 660 50.89 -21.38 5.03
CA GLY A 660 49.69 -20.79 4.41
C GLY A 660 48.59 -20.53 5.44
N ASP A 661 47.75 -19.51 5.22
CA ASP A 661 46.64 -19.09 6.10
C ASP A 661 45.76 -20.29 6.55
N ALA A 662 45.57 -21.31 5.71
CA ALA A 662 44.73 -22.45 6.08
C ALA A 662 45.34 -23.40 7.12
N CYS A 663 46.65 -23.32 7.33
CA CYS A 663 47.41 -24.14 8.28
C CYS A 663 48.28 -23.32 9.24
N ASP A 664 48.24 -21.99 9.14
CA ASP A 664 48.73 -21.05 10.13
C ASP A 664 47.69 -20.90 11.27
N PRO A 665 48.10 -20.91 12.55
CA PRO A 665 47.20 -20.62 13.67
C PRO A 665 47.10 -19.12 14.07
N ASP A 666 47.80 -18.21 13.38
CA ASP A 666 47.87 -16.76 13.60
C ASP A 666 48.08 -16.04 12.25
N ASP A 667 47.01 -16.01 11.44
CA ASP A 667 47.03 -15.65 10.01
C ASP A 667 47.61 -14.24 9.73
N ASP A 668 47.40 -13.26 10.62
CA ASP A 668 47.85 -11.87 10.43
C ASP A 668 49.12 -11.50 11.21
N GLY A 669 49.61 -12.41 12.04
CA GLY A 669 50.86 -12.29 12.79
C GLY A 669 50.85 -11.21 13.88
N ASP A 670 49.68 -10.82 14.40
CA ASP A 670 49.57 -9.81 15.46
C ASP A 670 49.88 -10.37 16.86
N GLY A 671 49.87 -11.70 16.99
CA GLY A 671 50.17 -12.46 18.21
C GLY A 671 48.95 -12.99 18.96
N ILE A 672 47.75 -12.84 18.40
CA ILE A 672 46.50 -13.48 18.84
C ILE A 672 46.21 -14.65 17.87
N LEU A 673 45.83 -15.81 18.42
CA LEU A 673 45.54 -16.97 17.57
C LEU A 673 44.14 -16.83 16.96
N ASP A 674 43.92 -17.20 15.70
CA ASP A 674 42.65 -16.98 14.96
C ASP A 674 41.40 -17.37 15.74
N GLY A 675 41.46 -18.49 16.48
CA GLY A 675 40.33 -18.97 17.28
C GLY A 675 39.98 -18.11 18.52
N ALA A 676 40.78 -17.10 18.82
CA ALA A 676 40.58 -16.09 19.86
C ALA A 676 40.72 -14.66 19.31
N ASP A 677 40.99 -14.54 18.01
CA ASP A 677 41.14 -13.29 17.30
C ASP A 677 39.78 -12.87 16.73
N ARG A 678 39.39 -11.64 17.00
CA ARG A 678 38.16 -11.05 16.43
C ARG A 678 38.39 -10.50 15.02
N CYS A 679 39.64 -10.25 14.67
CA CYS A 679 40.08 -9.90 13.33
C CYS A 679 41.19 -10.83 12.85
N PRO A 680 40.93 -12.14 12.62
CA PRO A 680 41.96 -13.10 12.24
C PRO A 680 42.78 -12.76 10.99
N ARG A 681 42.36 -11.78 10.20
CA ARG A 681 43.01 -11.40 8.94
C ARG A 681 43.50 -9.95 8.93
N VAL A 682 43.36 -9.22 10.04
CA VAL A 682 43.73 -7.81 10.13
C VAL A 682 44.37 -7.57 11.47
N ALA A 683 45.69 -7.37 11.44
CA ALA A 683 46.49 -7.26 12.64
C ALA A 683 45.98 -6.17 13.59
N ASP A 684 45.28 -6.56 14.65
CA ASP A 684 44.78 -5.72 15.72
C ASP A 684 45.09 -6.31 17.10
N PRO A 685 46.27 -5.97 17.66
CA PRO A 685 46.64 -6.43 18.98
C PRO A 685 45.74 -5.93 20.13
N ARG A 686 44.76 -5.05 19.87
CA ARG A 686 43.87 -4.45 20.89
C ARG A 686 42.53 -5.15 21.01
N GLN A 687 42.03 -5.79 19.96
CA GLN A 687 40.84 -6.64 19.99
C GLN A 687 39.61 -5.88 20.55
N LEU A 688 39.44 -4.62 20.11
CA LEU A 688 38.25 -3.83 20.42
C LEU A 688 37.05 -4.42 19.66
N ASP A 689 35.87 -4.31 20.26
CA ASP A 689 34.62 -4.96 19.84
C ASP A 689 33.53 -4.14 20.54
N THR A 690 33.16 -3.02 19.91
CA THR A 690 32.32 -1.97 20.49
C THR A 690 30.87 -2.44 20.63
N ASP A 691 30.31 -3.07 19.60
CA ASP A 691 28.94 -3.59 19.58
C ASP A 691 28.78 -4.98 20.25
N GLY A 692 29.87 -5.74 20.39
CA GLY A 692 29.89 -7.03 21.05
C GLY A 692 29.44 -8.22 20.19
N ASP A 693 29.39 -8.08 18.86
CA ASP A 693 28.93 -9.15 17.96
C ASP A 693 29.97 -10.27 17.77
N GLY A 694 31.23 -9.99 18.11
CA GLY A 694 32.36 -10.91 18.06
C GLY A 694 33.28 -10.73 16.84
N ILE A 695 32.98 -9.81 15.93
CA ILE A 695 33.91 -9.18 15.00
C ILE A 695 34.63 -8.06 15.78
N GLY A 696 35.82 -7.66 15.33
CA GLY A 696 36.60 -6.63 16.02
C GLY A 696 36.63 -5.36 15.20
N ASN A 697 36.71 -4.20 15.85
CA ASN A 697 36.60 -2.91 15.17
C ASN A 697 37.57 -2.70 13.99
N ALA A 698 38.75 -3.35 14.03
CA ALA A 698 39.72 -3.22 12.94
C ALA A 698 39.30 -3.91 11.63
N CYS A 699 38.28 -4.77 11.68
CA CYS A 699 37.75 -5.56 10.58
C CYS A 699 36.23 -5.62 10.58
N ASP A 700 35.59 -4.80 11.40
CA ASP A 700 34.18 -4.47 11.30
C ASP A 700 34.03 -3.27 10.37
N ASP A 701 32.91 -3.21 9.64
CA ASP A 701 32.59 -2.06 8.80
C ASP A 701 31.47 -1.20 9.44
N ASP A 702 30.97 -1.61 10.62
CA ASP A 702 29.87 -1.03 11.43
C ASP A 702 30.22 -1.26 12.91
N ASP A 703 31.09 -0.40 13.44
CA ASP A 703 31.78 -0.61 14.72
C ASP A 703 30.84 -0.66 15.94
N ASP A 704 29.72 0.06 15.93
CA ASP A 704 28.76 0.15 17.03
C ASP A 704 27.44 -0.62 16.81
N GLY A 705 27.24 -1.17 15.61
CA GLY A 705 26.19 -2.12 15.29
C GLY A 705 24.81 -1.48 15.11
N ASP A 706 24.76 -0.19 14.80
CA ASP A 706 23.54 0.54 14.51
C ASP A 706 23.06 0.31 13.06
N GLY A 707 23.95 -0.14 12.17
CA GLY A 707 23.70 -0.46 10.77
C GLY A 707 23.99 0.68 9.77
N LEU A 708 24.52 1.81 10.23
CA LEU A 708 25.36 2.68 9.40
C LEU A 708 26.72 2.01 9.21
N LEU A 709 27.53 2.53 8.28
CA LEU A 709 28.87 1.97 8.08
C LEU A 709 29.86 3.04 8.49
N ASP A 710 30.99 2.68 9.09
CA ASP A 710 32.02 3.63 9.55
C ASP A 710 32.44 4.62 8.46
N VAL A 711 32.44 4.18 7.19
CA VAL A 711 32.82 4.99 6.02
C VAL A 711 31.75 6.02 5.60
N VAL A 712 30.53 5.85 6.08
CA VAL A 712 29.41 6.79 5.94
C VAL A 712 29.48 7.81 7.06
N GLU A 713 29.77 7.35 8.28
CA GLU A 713 29.86 8.11 9.52
C GLU A 713 31.08 9.01 9.53
N ASP A 714 32.30 8.47 9.38
CA ASP A 714 33.55 9.22 9.19
C ASP A 714 33.92 9.24 7.70
N ARG A 715 33.14 10.00 6.92
CA ARG A 715 33.26 10.07 5.44
C ARG A 715 34.67 10.45 4.98
N ASN A 716 35.38 11.26 5.77
CA ASN A 716 36.72 11.71 5.43
C ASN A 716 37.86 10.85 6.05
N GLY A 717 37.51 9.92 6.94
CA GLY A 717 38.39 8.90 7.51
C GLY A 717 39.45 9.48 8.46
N ASN A 718 39.14 10.58 9.15
CA ASN A 718 40.10 11.27 10.03
C ASN A 718 39.97 10.88 11.51
N GLY A 719 38.90 10.15 11.88
CA GLY A 719 38.58 9.69 13.22
C GLY A 719 38.10 10.82 14.15
N ARG A 720 37.37 11.81 13.62
CA ARG A 720 36.69 12.86 14.36
C ARG A 720 35.30 13.04 13.75
N VAL A 721 34.32 13.32 14.61
CA VAL A 721 32.99 13.74 14.18
C VAL A 721 33.07 15.19 13.69
N ASP A 722 33.08 15.39 12.37
CA ASP A 722 32.97 16.70 11.73
C ASP A 722 31.48 17.06 11.46
N PRO A 723 31.11 18.31 11.15
CA PRO A 723 29.71 18.65 10.86
C PRO A 723 29.12 17.83 9.70
N GLY A 724 28.04 17.10 9.97
CA GLY A 724 27.39 16.17 9.02
C GLY A 724 28.00 14.76 8.96
N GLU A 725 28.88 14.43 9.91
CA GLU A 725 29.40 13.10 10.22
C GLU A 725 28.85 12.63 11.58
N THR A 726 28.83 11.33 11.83
CA THR A 726 28.46 10.69 13.12
C THR A 726 29.66 9.91 13.69
N ASP A 727 29.63 9.48 14.96
CA ASP A 727 30.73 8.75 15.59
C ASP A 727 30.60 7.24 15.33
N PRO A 728 31.50 6.61 14.53
CA PRO A 728 31.42 5.17 14.22
C PRO A 728 31.47 4.23 15.44
N ALA A 729 31.78 4.76 16.62
CA ALA A 729 31.89 3.98 17.85
C ALA A 729 30.75 4.24 18.85
N ASP A 730 29.73 5.02 18.48
CA ASP A 730 28.60 5.37 19.34
C ASP A 730 27.30 5.39 18.54
N ALA A 731 26.51 4.32 18.68
CA ALA A 731 25.28 4.08 17.93
C ALA A 731 24.18 5.16 18.11
N ASP A 732 24.41 6.21 18.90
CA ASP A 732 23.52 7.31 19.25
C ASP A 732 24.42 8.53 19.57
N THR A 733 24.92 9.18 18.52
CA THR A 733 26.01 10.15 18.58
C THR A 733 25.67 11.37 19.44
N ASP A 734 24.41 11.81 19.46
CA ASP A 734 23.97 12.97 20.24
C ASP A 734 23.26 12.63 21.57
N GLY A 735 22.91 11.35 21.76
CA GLY A 735 22.42 10.81 23.01
C GLY A 735 20.96 11.13 23.29
N ASP A 736 20.16 11.42 22.27
CA ASP A 736 18.73 11.69 22.40
C ASP A 736 17.94 10.39 22.62
N GLY A 737 18.41 9.26 22.09
CA GLY A 737 17.83 7.93 22.20
C GLY A 737 17.40 7.29 20.88
N PHE A 738 17.60 7.95 19.73
CA PHE A 738 17.63 7.34 18.42
C PHE A 738 19.01 6.80 18.07
N ASP A 739 19.04 5.87 17.11
CA ASP A 739 20.31 5.45 16.54
C ASP A 739 20.62 6.23 15.28
N ASP A 740 21.91 6.48 15.03
CA ASP A 740 22.37 7.37 13.95
C ASP A 740 21.80 6.94 12.59
N ARG A 741 21.67 5.63 12.37
CA ARG A 741 20.99 5.05 11.21
C ARG A 741 19.53 5.45 11.07
N THR A 742 18.77 5.40 12.14
CA THR A 742 17.34 5.77 12.11
C THR A 742 17.20 7.22 11.70
N GLU A 743 18.06 8.10 12.21
CA GLU A 743 18.04 9.52 11.91
C GLU A 743 18.53 9.83 10.50
N VAL A 744 19.66 9.25 10.07
CA VAL A 744 20.19 9.43 8.70
C VAL A 744 19.20 8.91 7.64
N LEU A 745 18.43 7.84 7.93
CA LEU A 745 17.36 7.35 7.04
C LEU A 745 16.10 8.23 7.08
N GLY A 746 15.78 8.81 8.23
CA GLY A 746 14.70 9.78 8.42
C GLY A 746 15.02 11.19 7.89
N ALA A 747 16.26 11.42 7.43
CA ALA A 747 16.79 12.74 7.04
C ALA A 747 16.84 13.75 8.21
N ARG A 748 17.02 13.26 9.43
CA ARG A 748 17.15 14.02 10.68
C ARG A 748 18.62 14.19 11.05
N SER A 749 18.89 15.04 12.05
CA SER A 749 20.26 15.38 12.43
C SER A 749 20.78 14.49 13.55
N ALA A 750 21.46 13.39 13.22
CA ALA A 750 22.16 12.49 14.15
C ALA A 750 23.32 13.12 14.96
N ALA A 751 23.50 14.43 14.88
CA ALA A 751 24.48 15.20 15.64
C ALA A 751 23.81 16.23 16.58
N SER A 752 22.48 16.29 16.62
CA SER A 752 21.70 17.25 17.38
C SER A 752 20.44 16.60 17.95
N ALA A 753 20.44 16.38 19.27
CA ALA A 753 19.34 15.76 20.00
C ALA A 753 17.99 16.51 19.99
N ASP A 754 17.93 17.66 19.30
CA ASP A 754 16.79 18.55 19.09
C ASP A 754 17.07 19.15 17.70
N GLY A 755 16.62 18.45 16.67
CA GLY A 755 17.02 18.64 15.27
C GLY A 755 16.64 20.01 14.71
N ASP A 756 15.50 20.54 15.12
CA ASP A 756 14.94 21.81 14.66
C ASP A 756 15.02 22.96 15.70
N GLY A 757 15.35 22.65 16.95
CA GLY A 757 15.58 23.61 18.02
C GLY A 757 14.30 24.16 18.69
N ASP A 758 13.17 23.48 18.56
CA ASP A 758 11.89 23.88 19.13
C ASP A 758 11.77 23.58 20.65
N GLY A 759 12.65 22.71 21.15
CA GLY A 759 12.78 22.27 22.53
C GLY A 759 12.02 21.00 22.91
N LEU A 760 11.54 20.22 21.95
CA LEU A 760 11.34 18.77 22.03
C LEU A 760 12.64 18.06 21.62
N LEU A 761 12.79 16.80 22.00
CA LEU A 761 13.88 15.97 21.48
C LEU A 761 13.31 15.13 20.34
N ASP A 762 14.11 14.74 19.36
CA ASP A 762 13.62 14.00 18.19
C ASP A 762 12.82 12.74 18.62
N ASN A 763 13.25 12.05 19.68
CA ASN A 763 12.53 10.90 20.24
C ASN A 763 11.27 11.20 21.08
N GLU A 764 11.05 12.44 21.48
CA GLU A 764 9.80 12.91 22.10
C GLU A 764 8.72 13.17 21.04
N GLU A 765 9.14 13.36 19.79
CA GLU A 765 8.32 13.72 18.64
C GLU A 765 7.96 12.50 17.79
N ASP A 766 8.95 11.65 17.49
CA ASP A 766 8.76 10.31 16.92
C ASP A 766 8.56 9.28 18.04
N VAL A 767 7.34 9.29 18.59
CA VAL A 767 6.97 8.55 19.79
C VAL A 767 7.02 7.03 19.59
N ASP A 768 6.78 6.54 18.37
CA ASP A 768 6.83 5.11 18.06
C ASP A 768 8.24 4.59 17.71
N GLY A 769 9.14 5.52 17.38
CA GLY A 769 10.58 5.33 17.27
C GLY A 769 10.98 4.61 15.98
N ASP A 770 10.23 4.81 14.90
CA ASP A 770 10.45 4.12 13.62
C ASP A 770 11.23 4.94 12.57
N GLY A 771 11.59 6.19 12.91
CA GLY A 771 12.35 7.10 12.06
C GLY A 771 11.51 7.80 10.99
N GLN A 772 10.19 7.67 11.03
CA GLN A 772 9.27 8.38 10.13
C GLN A 772 8.29 9.22 10.93
N VAL A 773 7.70 10.22 10.28
CA VAL A 773 6.61 11.01 10.88
C VAL A 773 5.29 10.26 10.65
N GLY A 774 4.75 9.67 11.71
CA GLY A 774 3.50 8.93 11.72
C GLY A 774 2.27 9.80 12.04
N PRO A 775 1.06 9.26 11.87
CA PRO A 775 -0.17 9.97 12.24
C PRO A 775 -0.26 10.21 13.75
N GLY A 776 -0.09 11.45 14.18
CA GLY A 776 -0.12 11.85 15.60
C GLY A 776 1.25 12.13 16.23
N GLU A 777 2.30 12.22 15.40
CA GLU A 777 3.68 12.58 15.76
C GLU A 777 4.03 13.93 15.14
N THR A 778 4.85 14.72 15.83
CA THR A 778 5.48 15.94 15.30
C THR A 778 6.75 15.55 14.52
N ASP A 779 7.19 16.39 13.59
CA ASP A 779 8.33 16.17 12.72
C ASP A 779 9.59 16.78 13.36
N PRO A 780 10.57 15.97 13.79
CA PRO A 780 11.81 16.45 14.42
C PRO A 780 12.70 17.38 13.57
N ALA A 781 12.38 17.51 12.28
CA ALA A 781 13.08 18.39 11.35
C ALA A 781 12.32 19.71 11.09
N ASP A 782 11.13 19.87 11.64
CA ASP A 782 10.26 21.01 11.43
C ASP A 782 9.74 21.53 12.76
N ALA A 783 10.32 22.65 13.21
CA ALA A 783 10.02 23.24 14.51
C ALA A 783 8.54 23.61 14.73
N ASP A 784 7.71 23.58 13.68
CA ASP A 784 6.28 23.93 13.66
C ASP A 784 5.55 22.94 12.71
N SER A 785 5.37 21.71 13.18
CA SER A 785 4.92 20.55 12.38
C SER A 785 3.59 20.72 11.67
N ASP A 786 2.73 21.61 12.18
CA ASP A 786 1.44 21.90 11.57
C ASP A 786 1.40 23.22 10.79
N GLY A 787 2.47 24.02 10.86
CA GLY A 787 2.60 25.31 10.19
C GLY A 787 1.70 26.40 10.76
N GLY A 788 1.21 26.24 11.99
CA GLY A 788 0.30 27.16 12.68
C GLY A 788 0.98 28.41 13.25
N GLY A 789 2.32 28.42 13.34
CA GLY A 789 3.14 29.57 13.67
C GLY A 789 3.58 29.66 15.15
N GLU A 790 3.32 28.63 15.96
CA GLU A 790 3.96 28.42 17.27
C GLU A 790 4.75 27.11 17.20
N PRO A 791 5.99 27.05 17.71
CA PRO A 791 6.75 25.82 17.65
C PRO A 791 6.17 24.68 18.49
N ASP A 792 6.33 23.43 18.09
CA ASP A 792 5.68 22.26 18.71
C ASP A 792 6.00 22.16 20.22
N GLY A 793 7.26 22.37 20.58
CA GLY A 793 7.76 22.42 21.95
C GLY A 793 7.23 23.59 22.78
N SER A 794 6.78 24.68 22.14
CA SER A 794 6.02 25.76 22.78
C SER A 794 4.60 25.31 23.07
N GLU A 795 3.96 24.66 22.11
CA GLU A 795 2.57 24.21 22.21
C GLU A 795 2.37 23.11 23.24
N VAL A 796 3.19 22.06 23.20
CA VAL A 796 3.20 20.99 24.22
C VAL A 796 3.35 21.57 25.62
N ARG A 797 4.20 22.59 25.77
CA ARG A 797 4.43 23.30 27.04
C ARG A 797 3.24 24.17 27.47
N ASN A 798 2.49 24.70 26.51
CA ASN A 798 1.31 25.52 26.72
C ASN A 798 -0.01 24.70 26.77
N GLY A 799 0.06 23.39 26.51
CA GLY A 799 -1.09 22.47 26.51
C GLY A 799 -1.96 22.58 25.25
N ARG A 800 -1.35 23.02 24.15
CA ARG A 800 -1.89 23.08 22.78
C ARG A 800 -1.51 21.82 22.01
N ASN A 801 -2.13 21.60 20.85
CA ASN A 801 -1.89 20.40 20.06
C ASN A 801 -1.00 20.72 18.85
N PRO A 802 0.27 20.28 18.85
CA PRO A 802 1.26 20.62 17.82
C PRO A 802 1.07 19.95 16.45
N LEU A 803 -0.16 19.52 16.18
CA LEU A 803 -0.58 18.89 14.92
C LEU A 803 -1.91 19.49 14.45
N ASN A 804 -2.27 20.64 14.99
CA ASN A 804 -3.50 21.35 14.77
C ASN A 804 -3.23 22.86 14.62
N PRO A 805 -3.02 23.33 13.39
CA PRO A 805 -2.57 24.70 13.11
C PRO A 805 -3.59 25.77 13.48
N ASP A 806 -4.83 25.34 13.76
CA ASP A 806 -5.92 26.21 14.18
C ASP A 806 -5.76 26.68 15.63
N ASP A 807 -5.09 25.93 16.50
CA ASP A 807 -5.02 26.25 17.94
C ASP A 807 -3.84 27.15 18.35
N ASP A 808 -2.91 27.43 17.42
CA ASP A 808 -1.78 28.37 17.57
C ASP A 808 -2.19 29.82 17.58
N ARG A 809 -3.31 30.10 16.92
CA ARG A 809 -3.87 31.45 16.90
C ARG A 809 -4.49 31.74 18.26
N ARG A 810 -4.02 32.82 18.90
CA ARG A 810 -4.56 33.38 20.18
C ARG A 810 -6.08 33.62 20.19
N ASP A 811 -6.76 33.49 19.06
CA ASP A 811 -8.19 33.69 18.88
C ASP A 811 -8.98 32.38 19.10
N PHE A 812 -8.39 31.18 19.06
CA PHE A 812 -9.06 29.86 19.23
C PHE A 812 -9.13 29.34 20.66
N VAL A 813 -9.00 30.23 21.65
CA VAL A 813 -9.23 29.85 23.04
C VAL A 813 -10.71 29.53 23.19
N ASP A 814 -11.05 28.29 23.50
CA ASP A 814 -12.34 27.85 24.03
C ASP A 814 -12.20 27.84 25.58
N SER A 815 -12.62 28.94 26.21
CA SER A 815 -12.33 29.19 27.62
C SER A 815 -13.18 28.36 28.60
N ASP A 816 -14.30 27.77 28.16
CA ASP A 816 -15.17 26.93 28.99
C ASP A 816 -15.34 25.47 28.54
N GLY A 817 -14.85 25.13 27.35
CA GLY A 817 -14.69 23.77 26.85
C GLY A 817 -15.95 23.18 26.22
N ASP A 818 -16.83 24.02 25.68
CA ASP A 818 -18.14 23.64 25.16
C ASP A 818 -18.13 23.32 23.64
N GLY A 819 -17.00 23.60 22.98
CA GLY A 819 -16.80 23.39 21.55
C GLY A 819 -17.04 24.61 20.66
N LEU A 820 -17.30 25.78 21.22
CA LEU A 820 -17.26 27.08 20.55
C LEU A 820 -16.01 27.85 20.99
N ALA A 821 -15.36 28.53 20.06
CA ALA A 821 -14.24 29.39 20.43
C ALA A 821 -14.74 30.72 21.01
N ASP A 822 -13.97 31.34 21.92
CA ASP A 822 -14.32 32.61 22.59
C ASP A 822 -14.77 33.71 21.61
N TRP A 823 -14.22 33.70 20.37
CA TRP A 823 -14.55 34.68 19.34
C TRP A 823 -15.86 34.38 18.58
N GLU A 824 -16.29 33.12 18.53
CA GLU A 824 -17.58 32.70 17.99
C GLU A 824 -18.72 33.11 18.92
N GLU A 825 -18.44 33.14 20.22
CA GLU A 825 -19.37 33.51 21.27
C GLU A 825 -19.38 35.03 21.56
N ASP A 826 -18.21 35.68 21.55
CA ASP A 826 -18.06 37.15 21.53
C ASP A 826 -17.82 37.64 20.09
N VAL A 827 -18.81 37.42 19.21
CA VAL A 827 -18.76 37.76 17.76
C VAL A 827 -18.25 39.18 17.51
N ASN A 828 -18.56 40.12 18.42
CA ASN A 828 -18.19 41.53 18.28
C ASN A 828 -16.89 41.92 19.00
N ARG A 829 -16.22 40.95 19.64
CA ARG A 829 -14.91 41.00 20.31
C ARG A 829 -14.79 42.12 21.33
N ASN A 830 -15.87 42.40 22.08
CA ASN A 830 -15.89 43.52 23.04
C ASN A 830 -15.57 43.10 24.49
N GLY A 831 -15.45 41.80 24.73
CA GLY A 831 -15.20 41.16 26.02
C GLY A 831 -16.41 41.25 26.96
N ARG A 832 -17.63 41.23 26.43
CA ARG A 832 -18.88 41.20 27.22
C ARG A 832 -19.95 40.43 26.47
N ARG A 833 -20.59 39.51 27.19
CA ARG A 833 -21.85 38.88 26.80
C ARG A 833 -22.94 39.91 26.46
N ASP A 834 -23.38 39.95 25.20
CA ASP A 834 -24.60 40.65 24.77
C ASP A 834 -25.86 39.74 24.87
N GLU A 835 -27.04 40.25 24.50
CA GLU A 835 -28.31 39.49 24.62
C GLU A 835 -28.48 38.41 23.52
N ASP A 836 -27.74 38.54 22.41
CA ASP A 836 -27.83 37.67 21.23
C ASP A 836 -26.54 36.82 21.07
N GLU A 837 -25.76 36.66 22.15
CA GLU A 837 -24.44 36.00 22.22
C GLU A 837 -24.43 34.98 23.38
N THR A 838 -23.74 33.86 23.18
CA THR A 838 -23.38 32.89 24.22
C THR A 838 -22.21 33.45 25.07
N ASP A 839 -21.93 32.88 26.24
CA ASP A 839 -20.93 33.41 27.17
C ASP A 839 -19.65 32.57 27.11
N PRO A 840 -18.50 33.11 26.63
CA PRO A 840 -17.21 32.40 26.54
C PRO A 840 -16.64 31.78 27.82
N PHE A 841 -17.36 31.83 28.95
CA PHE A 841 -16.90 31.29 30.22
C PHE A 841 -18.00 30.49 30.95
N ASP A 842 -19.10 30.21 30.28
CA ASP A 842 -20.23 29.43 30.77
C ASP A 842 -20.70 28.48 29.65
N PRO A 843 -20.33 27.19 29.70
CA PRO A 843 -20.51 26.26 28.59
C PRO A 843 -21.98 25.91 28.30
N ASP A 844 -22.94 26.42 29.10
CA ASP A 844 -24.40 26.22 29.03
C ASP A 844 -25.04 27.58 29.38
N THR A 845 -25.17 28.45 28.39
CA THR A 845 -25.48 29.88 28.59
C THR A 845 -26.89 30.11 29.13
N ASP A 846 -27.85 29.28 28.74
CA ASP A 846 -29.25 29.42 29.14
C ASP A 846 -29.66 28.52 30.33
N GLY A 847 -28.80 27.56 30.69
CA GLY A 847 -28.82 26.79 31.93
C GLY A 847 -29.80 25.62 31.88
N ASP A 848 -30.03 25.05 30.72
CA ASP A 848 -31.02 24.00 30.47
C ASP A 848 -30.45 22.58 30.55
N GLY A 849 -29.12 22.47 30.45
CA GLY A 849 -28.36 21.23 30.54
C GLY A 849 -27.69 20.78 29.24
N LEU A 850 -27.92 21.43 28.10
CA LEU A 850 -27.12 21.29 26.89
C LEU A 850 -26.01 22.33 26.85
N ASP A 851 -24.86 21.96 26.29
CA ASP A 851 -23.75 22.88 26.14
C ASP A 851 -23.98 23.77 24.89
N ASP A 852 -23.56 25.04 24.88
CA ASP A 852 -23.90 25.96 23.78
C ASP A 852 -23.36 25.46 22.44
N GLY A 853 -22.15 24.91 22.42
CA GLY A 853 -21.55 24.23 21.26
C GLY A 853 -22.25 22.95 20.82
N VAL A 854 -23.12 22.35 21.64
CA VAL A 854 -24.03 21.27 21.21
C VAL A 854 -25.23 21.85 20.47
N GLU A 855 -25.75 22.98 20.93
CA GLU A 855 -26.97 23.60 20.41
C GLU A 855 -26.74 24.45 19.16
N VAL A 856 -25.60 25.16 19.04
CA VAL A 856 -25.25 25.96 17.84
C VAL A 856 -25.24 25.12 16.56
N VAL A 857 -24.77 23.89 16.66
CA VAL A 857 -24.77 22.89 15.57
C VAL A 857 -25.95 21.92 15.66
N GLY A 858 -26.79 22.08 16.68
CA GLY A 858 -27.92 21.23 17.01
C GLY A 858 -29.27 21.82 16.58
N PRO A 859 -30.37 21.12 16.89
CA PRO A 859 -31.73 21.54 16.56
C PRO A 859 -32.34 22.60 17.50
N THR A 860 -31.73 22.84 18.66
CA THR A 860 -32.19 23.68 19.77
C THR A 860 -31.52 25.05 19.73
N ASN A 861 -31.68 25.89 20.75
CA ASN A 861 -31.18 27.26 20.74
C ASN A 861 -30.46 27.60 22.06
N PRO A 862 -29.14 27.88 22.03
CA PRO A 862 -28.30 28.07 23.23
C PRO A 862 -28.63 29.29 24.10
N LEU A 863 -29.63 30.08 23.68
CA LEU A 863 -30.11 31.26 24.40
C LEU A 863 -31.56 31.10 24.87
N ASN A 864 -32.16 29.93 24.67
CA ASN A 864 -33.54 29.65 25.00
C ASN A 864 -33.72 28.20 25.55
N PRO A 865 -33.90 28.06 26.88
CA PRO A 865 -33.79 26.78 27.59
C PRO A 865 -35.01 25.85 27.45
N ASP A 866 -35.82 26.05 26.41
CA ASP A 866 -37.11 25.40 26.10
C ASP A 866 -37.51 25.86 24.68
N THR A 867 -36.98 25.18 23.66
CA THR A 867 -37.02 25.57 22.24
C THR A 867 -38.43 25.57 21.67
N ASP A 868 -39.28 24.63 22.05
CA ASP A 868 -40.64 24.50 21.55
C ASP A 868 -41.73 25.13 22.44
N GLY A 869 -41.37 25.48 23.68
CA GLY A 869 -42.17 26.25 24.62
C GLY A 869 -43.21 25.42 25.37
N ASP A 870 -42.96 24.14 25.60
CA ASP A 870 -43.90 23.17 26.18
C ASP A 870 -43.78 23.02 27.72
N ASP A 871 -42.85 23.76 28.33
CA ASP A 871 -42.45 23.74 29.75
C ASP A 871 -41.44 22.63 30.17
N LEU A 872 -40.88 21.85 29.23
CA LEU A 872 -39.78 20.90 29.40
C LEU A 872 -38.47 21.48 28.81
N PRO A 873 -37.32 21.47 29.52
CA PRO A 873 -36.07 22.02 28.99
C PRO A 873 -35.39 21.12 27.94
N ASP A 874 -34.70 21.69 26.97
CA ASP A 874 -34.14 20.93 25.83
C ASP A 874 -33.12 19.88 26.31
N GLY A 875 -32.29 20.20 27.31
CA GLY A 875 -31.36 19.23 27.93
C GLY A 875 -32.00 18.11 28.76
N ILE A 876 -33.28 18.22 29.10
CA ILE A 876 -34.05 17.10 29.68
C ILE A 876 -34.59 16.19 28.58
N GLU A 877 -34.90 16.77 27.43
CA GLU A 877 -35.43 16.09 26.26
C GLU A 877 -34.32 15.35 25.49
N ASP A 878 -33.18 15.98 25.21
CA ASP A 878 -31.94 15.34 24.72
C ASP A 878 -31.02 14.98 25.89
N ARG A 879 -31.45 14.03 26.73
CA ARG A 879 -30.74 13.68 27.98
C ARG A 879 -29.35 13.07 27.75
N ASN A 880 -29.09 12.57 26.56
CA ASN A 880 -27.82 11.91 26.24
C ASN A 880 -26.86 12.81 25.43
N HIS A 881 -27.30 14.03 25.11
CA HIS A 881 -26.55 15.11 24.45
C HIS A 881 -25.98 14.66 23.09
N ASN A 882 -26.69 13.75 22.39
CA ASN A 882 -26.22 13.22 21.12
C ASN A 882 -26.77 13.99 19.90
N ARG A 883 -27.54 15.06 20.13
CA ARG A 883 -28.11 15.96 19.11
C ARG A 883 -29.21 15.31 18.25
N THR A 884 -29.71 14.15 18.66
CA THR A 884 -30.72 13.39 17.90
C THR A 884 -31.86 12.94 18.80
N PHE A 885 -33.08 12.95 18.28
CA PHE A 885 -34.24 12.44 19.00
C PHE A 885 -34.21 10.90 19.07
N ASP A 886 -33.99 10.35 20.26
CA ASP A 886 -34.05 8.92 20.50
C ASP A 886 -35.47 8.41 20.84
N PRO A 887 -35.83 7.16 20.52
CA PRO A 887 -37.16 6.61 20.79
C PRO A 887 -37.57 6.56 22.28
N ASP A 888 -36.65 6.80 23.21
CA ASP A 888 -36.91 6.89 24.65
C ASP A 888 -36.86 8.33 25.21
N GLU A 889 -36.79 9.33 24.35
CA GLU A 889 -36.78 10.77 24.67
C GLU A 889 -38.05 11.46 24.15
N THR A 890 -38.27 12.71 24.55
CA THR A 890 -39.25 13.64 23.95
C THR A 890 -38.51 14.57 22.98
N ASN A 891 -39.21 15.21 22.05
CA ASN A 891 -38.58 15.96 20.97
C ASN A 891 -38.49 17.45 21.33
N PRO A 892 -37.29 18.04 21.52
CA PRO A 892 -37.10 19.45 21.91
C PRO A 892 -37.65 20.51 20.94
N ARG A 893 -38.22 20.10 19.81
CA ARG A 893 -38.77 20.97 18.77
C ARG A 893 -40.28 20.78 18.56
N ASP A 894 -40.86 19.81 19.24
CA ASP A 894 -42.25 19.41 19.05
C ASP A 894 -42.95 19.27 20.41
N PRO A 895 -43.80 20.24 20.79
CA PRO A 895 -44.30 20.37 22.15
C PRO A 895 -45.35 19.31 22.55
N ASP A 896 -45.54 18.26 21.74
CA ASP A 896 -46.56 17.19 21.84
C ASP A 896 -46.01 15.97 21.05
N THR A 897 -45.00 15.28 21.61
CA THR A 897 -44.18 14.26 20.93
C THR A 897 -45.01 13.11 20.35
N ASP A 898 -46.12 12.76 20.98
CA ASP A 898 -46.96 11.63 20.56
C ASP A 898 -48.25 12.02 19.81
N GLU A 899 -48.47 13.32 19.60
CA GLU A 899 -49.60 13.92 18.89
C GLU A 899 -50.99 13.65 19.52
N ASP A 900 -51.05 13.36 20.81
CA ASP A 900 -52.31 13.08 21.51
C ASP A 900 -53.04 14.34 21.99
N ARG A 901 -52.35 15.50 21.90
CA ARG A 901 -52.79 16.87 22.22
C ARG A 901 -52.68 17.26 23.68
N LEU A 902 -52.02 16.47 24.51
CA LEU A 902 -51.42 16.90 25.77
C LEU A 902 -49.97 17.35 25.46
N LEU A 903 -49.42 18.28 26.23
CA LEU A 903 -48.04 18.75 25.98
C LEU A 903 -47.07 17.94 26.84
N ASP A 904 -45.87 17.66 26.36
CA ASP A 904 -44.95 16.76 27.04
C ASP A 904 -44.61 17.26 28.46
N GLY A 905 -44.37 18.56 28.62
CA GLY A 905 -44.16 19.20 29.92
C GLY A 905 -45.37 19.20 30.88
N LEU A 906 -46.58 18.88 30.39
CA LEU A 906 -47.77 18.63 31.23
C LEU A 906 -47.89 17.16 31.66
N GLU A 907 -47.40 16.25 30.82
CA GLU A 907 -47.39 14.81 31.05
C GLU A 907 -46.28 14.43 32.02
N ASP A 908 -45.07 14.93 31.76
CA ASP A 908 -43.95 14.96 32.68
C ASP A 908 -44.12 16.08 33.72
N ARG A 909 -45.06 15.86 34.61
CA ARG A 909 -45.44 16.81 35.65
C ARG A 909 -44.29 17.20 36.59
N ASN A 910 -43.26 16.35 36.73
CA ASN A 910 -42.12 16.64 37.59
C ASN A 910 -40.90 17.19 36.82
N ARG A 911 -40.95 17.17 35.48
CA ARG A 911 -39.98 17.75 34.53
C ARG A 911 -38.59 17.15 34.72
N ASP A 912 -38.53 15.84 34.82
CA ASP A 912 -37.26 15.10 34.97
C ASP A 912 -36.91 14.22 33.76
N GLY A 913 -37.71 14.28 32.69
CA GLY A 913 -37.54 13.56 31.43
C GLY A 913 -37.76 12.06 31.55
N ILE A 914 -38.35 11.60 32.66
CA ILE A 914 -38.52 10.17 32.95
C ILE A 914 -39.97 9.88 33.30
N TYR A 915 -40.67 9.21 32.39
CA TYR A 915 -42.02 8.70 32.65
C TYR A 915 -42.11 7.89 33.96
N GLN A 916 -43.01 8.30 34.86
CA GLN A 916 -43.34 7.58 36.08
C GLN A 916 -44.78 7.08 36.08
N ALA A 917 -45.05 6.03 36.87
CA ALA A 917 -46.38 5.40 36.92
C ALA A 917 -47.51 6.28 37.49
N ASP A 918 -47.19 7.48 38.00
CA ASP A 918 -48.18 8.49 38.40
C ASP A 918 -48.31 9.67 37.43
N GLU A 919 -47.69 9.58 36.27
CA GLU A 919 -47.73 10.49 35.11
C GLU A 919 -48.37 9.79 33.90
N THR A 920 -48.66 10.54 32.85
CA THR A 920 -48.93 10.03 31.50
C THR A 920 -47.60 10.00 30.73
N ASP A 921 -47.45 9.11 29.75
CA ASP A 921 -46.20 8.87 29.03
C ASP A 921 -46.20 9.70 27.75
N PRO A 922 -45.44 10.81 27.67
CA PRO A 922 -45.47 11.77 26.54
C PRO A 922 -45.01 11.21 25.19
N ARG A 923 -44.65 9.93 25.14
CA ARG A 923 -44.21 9.22 23.93
C ARG A 923 -45.26 8.20 23.47
N ARG A 924 -46.43 8.18 24.11
CA ARG A 924 -47.46 7.17 23.94
C ARG A 924 -48.84 7.80 24.06
N PRO A 925 -49.60 7.87 22.95
CA PRO A 925 -50.89 8.57 22.94
C PRO A 925 -51.97 7.96 23.82
N ASP A 926 -51.73 6.84 24.49
CA ASP A 926 -52.69 6.07 25.30
C ASP A 926 -51.85 5.31 26.36
N THR A 927 -51.68 5.94 27.53
CA THR A 927 -50.79 5.47 28.59
C THR A 927 -51.24 4.14 29.16
N ASP A 928 -52.54 3.98 29.40
CA ASP A 928 -53.10 2.81 30.09
C ASP A 928 -53.62 1.70 29.17
N ARG A 929 -53.69 2.00 27.86
CA ARG A 929 -54.00 1.10 26.75
C ARG A 929 -55.43 0.60 26.73
N ASP A 930 -56.36 1.45 27.12
CA ASP A 930 -57.78 1.13 27.10
C ASP A 930 -58.46 1.50 25.77
N GLY A 931 -57.81 2.35 24.96
CA GLY A 931 -58.26 2.80 23.65
C GLY A 931 -58.78 4.24 23.58
N LEU A 932 -58.75 5.01 24.68
CA LEU A 932 -58.81 6.47 24.68
C LEU A 932 -57.40 7.04 24.75
N SER A 933 -57.21 8.26 24.23
CA SER A 933 -55.92 8.94 24.30
C SER A 933 -55.83 9.83 25.54
N ASP A 934 -54.63 10.05 26.06
CA ASP A 934 -54.45 10.79 27.32
C ASP A 934 -54.99 12.23 27.18
N GLY A 935 -54.71 12.89 26.06
CA GLY A 935 -55.26 14.21 25.70
C GLY A 935 -56.78 14.23 25.39
N ARG A 936 -57.44 13.07 25.23
CA ARG A 936 -58.91 12.96 25.20
C ARG A 936 -59.48 12.80 26.60
N GLU A 937 -58.85 11.99 27.43
CA GLU A 937 -59.27 11.76 28.81
C GLU A 937 -59.08 13.02 29.66
N ASP A 938 -57.99 13.78 29.46
CA ASP A 938 -57.85 15.15 29.94
C ASP A 938 -58.46 16.15 28.93
N ALA A 939 -59.79 16.13 28.84
CA ALA A 939 -60.57 16.94 27.89
C ALA A 939 -60.27 18.46 27.97
N ASN A 940 -59.74 18.94 29.10
CA ASN A 940 -59.39 20.34 29.29
C ASN A 940 -57.88 20.63 29.22
N ARG A 941 -57.06 19.59 29.04
CA ARG A 941 -55.62 19.59 28.74
C ARG A 941 -54.81 20.40 29.74
N ASN A 942 -54.98 20.08 31.02
CA ASN A 942 -54.29 20.78 32.10
C ASN A 942 -53.32 19.91 32.90
N GLY A 943 -53.11 18.67 32.45
CA GLY A 943 -52.27 17.64 33.07
C GLY A 943 -52.88 17.08 34.36
N ARG A 944 -54.21 17.15 34.54
CA ARG A 944 -54.87 16.73 35.79
C ARG A 944 -56.24 16.13 35.52
N VAL A 945 -56.50 15.04 36.23
CA VAL A 945 -57.84 14.41 36.29
C VAL A 945 -58.83 15.31 37.03
N ASP A 946 -59.73 15.98 36.30
CA ASP A 946 -60.80 16.82 36.84
C ASP A 946 -62.14 16.07 37.01
N ILE A 947 -63.08 16.72 37.72
CA ILE A 947 -64.44 16.18 37.87
C ILE A 947 -65.16 16.24 36.52
N GLY A 948 -65.30 15.09 35.87
CA GLY A 948 -65.96 14.98 34.56
C GLY A 948 -65.20 14.11 33.57
N GLU A 949 -63.90 13.92 33.82
CA GLU A 949 -62.91 13.22 33.01
C GLU A 949 -62.67 11.80 33.53
N THR A 950 -62.14 10.94 32.66
CA THR A 950 -61.55 9.64 32.98
C THR A 950 -60.08 9.83 33.38
N ASP A 951 -59.46 8.85 34.03
CA ASP A 951 -58.08 8.94 34.52
C ASP A 951 -57.15 8.21 33.53
N PRO A 952 -56.37 8.92 32.68
CA PRO A 952 -55.60 8.32 31.59
C PRO A 952 -54.47 7.36 31.99
N ARG A 953 -54.33 7.08 33.29
CA ARG A 953 -53.38 6.12 33.85
C ARG A 953 -54.07 4.85 34.31
N ARG A 954 -55.38 4.73 34.09
CA ARG A 954 -56.24 3.67 34.61
C ARG A 954 -57.34 3.34 33.62
N ALA A 955 -57.10 2.24 32.88
CA ALA A 955 -58.00 1.66 31.90
C ALA A 955 -59.43 1.31 32.36
N ASP A 956 -59.75 1.47 33.65
CA ASP A 956 -61.07 1.31 34.26
C ASP A 956 -61.09 2.26 35.46
N THR A 957 -61.54 3.50 35.24
CA THR A 957 -61.44 4.60 36.20
C THR A 957 -62.27 4.31 37.46
N ASP A 958 -63.46 3.72 37.33
CA ASP A 958 -64.39 3.45 38.43
C ASP A 958 -64.27 2.04 39.06
N GLY A 959 -63.59 1.13 38.37
CA GLY A 959 -63.32 -0.24 38.79
C GLY A 959 -64.52 -1.19 38.65
N ASP A 960 -65.48 -0.90 37.79
CA ASP A 960 -66.68 -1.72 37.59
C ASP A 960 -66.48 -2.91 36.62
N GLY A 961 -65.38 -2.90 35.87
CA GLY A 961 -64.94 -3.95 34.97
C GLY A 961 -65.26 -3.75 33.49
N LEU A 962 -65.73 -2.58 33.08
CA LEU A 962 -65.68 -2.07 31.70
C LEU A 962 -64.46 -1.15 31.55
N LEU A 963 -63.93 -1.03 30.32
CA LEU A 963 -62.87 -0.06 30.04
C LEU A 963 -63.49 1.31 29.77
N ASP A 964 -62.78 2.39 30.05
CA ASP A 964 -63.32 3.74 29.88
C ASP A 964 -63.67 4.00 28.39
N ALA A 965 -62.84 3.53 27.46
CA ALA A 965 -63.13 3.52 26.01
C ALA A 965 -64.38 2.70 25.59
N GLU A 966 -64.80 1.71 26.38
CA GLU A 966 -66.02 0.94 26.11
C GLU A 966 -67.28 1.68 26.61
N GLU A 967 -67.11 2.59 27.56
CA GLU A 967 -68.18 3.38 28.17
C GLU A 967 -68.38 4.73 27.47
N ASP A 968 -67.31 5.37 26.98
CA ASP A 968 -67.30 6.56 26.13
C ASP A 968 -67.42 6.17 24.64
N ARG A 969 -68.66 6.09 24.14
CA ARG A 969 -68.94 5.43 22.86
C ARG A 969 -68.84 6.37 21.66
N ASP A 970 -68.76 7.67 21.87
CA ASP A 970 -68.40 8.63 20.82
C ASP A 970 -66.96 9.16 20.96
N GLN A 971 -66.23 8.67 21.97
CA GLN A 971 -64.79 8.87 22.20
C GLN A 971 -64.46 10.34 22.45
N ASP A 972 -65.39 11.13 22.98
CA ASP A 972 -65.19 12.56 23.14
C ASP A 972 -64.50 12.96 24.46
N GLY A 973 -64.15 11.97 25.29
CA GLY A 973 -63.49 12.13 26.59
C GLY A 973 -64.45 12.56 27.70
N THR A 974 -65.77 12.61 27.44
CA THR A 974 -66.74 13.13 28.39
C THR A 974 -67.98 12.23 28.52
N VAL A 975 -68.54 12.13 29.73
CA VAL A 975 -69.70 11.26 29.98
C VAL A 975 -71.00 11.88 29.44
N ASP A 976 -71.56 11.28 28.40
CA ASP A 976 -72.67 11.81 27.65
C ASP A 976 -74.03 11.14 27.97
N VAL A 977 -75.16 11.76 27.59
CA VAL A 977 -76.49 11.26 28.00
C VAL A 977 -76.89 10.01 27.19
N GLY A 978 -76.57 8.84 27.73
CA GLY A 978 -76.86 7.54 27.12
C GLY A 978 -75.79 6.49 27.34
N GLU A 979 -74.64 6.91 27.85
CA GLU A 979 -73.47 6.10 28.20
C GLU A 979 -73.57 5.56 29.63
N THR A 980 -72.79 4.53 29.92
CA THR A 980 -72.51 4.14 31.31
C THR A 980 -71.47 5.09 31.88
N ASP A 981 -71.38 5.17 33.20
CA ASP A 981 -70.64 6.25 33.85
C ASP A 981 -69.27 5.68 34.22
N PRO A 982 -68.17 5.98 33.50
CA PRO A 982 -66.82 5.47 33.81
C PRO A 982 -66.23 6.07 35.11
N ARG A 983 -67.07 6.42 36.12
CA ARG A 983 -66.68 7.19 37.33
C ARG A 983 -67.17 6.66 38.68
#